data_AF-A0A1A9F5B5-F1
#
_entry.id   AF-A0A1A9F5B5-F1
#
_cell.length_a   1.000
_cell.length_b   1.000
_cell.length_c   1.000
_cell.angle_alpha   90.00
_cell.angle_beta   90.00
_cell.angle_gamma   90.00
#
_symmetry.space_group_name_H-M   'P 1'
#
loop_
_entity.id
_entity.type
_entity.pdbx_description
1 polymer ?
#
loop_
_entity_poly.entity_id
_entity_poly.type
_entity_poly.pdbx_seq_one_letter_code
_entity_poly.pdbx_strand_id
1 'polypeptide(L)'
;MKFAKIMALLLTPLLVLAIWFWNQLPNWLPGNSRYKDMPTVVGMEPQPHLPMPSYSGPHPREWQRPPDPFPYPIQPGDLGPYTPIYAGPLQYPFACDGEDSGLGQPLVDNQDGYGIEVFALDEQGRKTRQRLGYSKDCLHPTRVSYYYNRAGTDNFYPLEQASGDIARISINGQDIDFVVRSEAGTINRFIYNITTLRGPNDTPETPDMQYWNQQLIYQFRGGVGIGYRQGRLRDTDLPERRIDQLREGYALAYSSGNQTSNHYNIWLAEETASRVKRQFVARYGTPEFTLGIGGSGGAIQQYLIGQNGTGLLDAGIALYAYPDMLTQTIYAFDCELLEYYFDQTARKTWSWPSRRKVAGLNSRDGVHDNRTWLYELAMIIRGRAPHWPLGASECSLAWRGLTPLVNNPRFVHFEPRFSPDISRQVHWSHWEELRHIYGADENGYARQTWDNVGVQYGLQALRDGELGVDTFVHLNANIGGWKPPAEMRQERFWHLNGDDDLFAFSPWSHHNMQLSDDAGYTPAPRSQGDPAAIQAAVQAGLVFTGELSIPVIDLRHYLEPALDMHHASAAFSTRMRLQQRGYADNQLIWITATPHNPVPQALDTLVLWLREGKRPQTAQDQCFGADGTLLAAGEDVWDGSWNGKTPGRCMQQYPIYGTPRSVAGEDLRGDLFKCSLISVDEALARGLYAPVDMQPHQARLQRIFPEGVCDYSVPGLGQRMATKVGDGVGG
;
A
#
# COMPACT_ATOMS: atom_id res chain seq x y z
N MET A 1 0.67 63.31 -3.48
CA MET A 1 -0.44 62.88 -4.38
C MET A 1 0.01 62.11 -5.63
N LYS A 2 1.11 62.46 -6.34
CA LYS A 2 1.51 61.74 -7.58
C LYS A 2 2.06 60.32 -7.34
N PHE A 3 2.83 60.09 -6.27
CA PHE A 3 3.39 58.77 -5.95
C PHE A 3 2.31 57.74 -5.56
N ALA A 4 1.33 58.15 -4.74
CA ALA A 4 0.20 57.32 -4.36
C ALA A 4 -0.69 56.94 -5.56
N LYS A 5 -0.87 57.84 -6.54
CA LYS A 5 -1.64 57.54 -7.75
C LYS A 5 -0.91 56.57 -8.69
N ILE A 6 0.40 56.69 -8.83
CA ILE A 6 1.22 55.78 -9.65
C ILE A 6 1.28 54.38 -9.00
N MET A 7 1.43 54.32 -7.67
CA MET A 7 1.42 53.06 -6.94
C MET A 7 0.04 52.40 -6.97
N ALA A 8 -1.05 53.17 -6.89
CA ALA A 8 -2.40 52.67 -7.08
C ALA A 8 -2.65 52.16 -8.51
N LEU A 9 -2.11 52.81 -9.54
CA LEU A 9 -2.20 52.40 -10.96
C LEU A 9 -1.39 51.14 -11.29
N LEU A 10 -0.34 50.84 -10.53
CA LEU A 10 0.44 49.60 -10.65
C LEU A 10 -0.13 48.46 -9.79
N LEU A 11 -0.66 48.78 -8.61
CA LEU A 11 -1.22 47.79 -7.68
C LEU A 11 -2.61 47.30 -8.10
N THR A 12 -3.47 48.13 -8.70
CA THR A 12 -4.80 47.68 -9.14
C THR A 12 -4.77 46.55 -10.18
N PRO A 13 -3.98 46.59 -11.27
CA PRO A 13 -3.92 45.46 -12.20
C PRO A 13 -3.29 44.21 -11.58
N LEU A 14 -2.31 44.36 -10.68
CA LEU A 14 -1.76 43.23 -9.90
C LEU A 14 -2.80 42.63 -8.94
N LEU A 15 -3.62 43.47 -8.30
CA LEU A 15 -4.70 43.03 -7.41
C LEU A 15 -5.82 42.36 -8.21
N VAL A 16 -6.17 42.87 -9.39
CA VAL A 16 -7.17 42.27 -10.30
C VAL A 16 -6.66 40.94 -10.86
N LEU A 17 -5.39 40.85 -11.25
CA LEU A 17 -4.75 39.58 -11.63
C LEU A 17 -4.69 38.60 -10.47
N ALA A 18 -4.38 39.08 -9.25
CA ALA A 18 -4.38 38.25 -8.05
C ALA A 18 -5.78 37.74 -7.72
N ILE A 19 -6.82 38.58 -7.80
CA ILE A 19 -8.23 38.20 -7.58
C ILE A 19 -8.73 37.27 -8.69
N TRP A 20 -8.35 37.53 -9.95
CA TRP A 20 -8.69 36.65 -11.06
C TRP A 20 -8.02 35.28 -10.91
N PHE A 21 -6.71 35.25 -10.65
CA PHE A 21 -5.97 34.03 -10.36
C PHE A 21 -6.57 33.30 -9.15
N TRP A 22 -6.91 34.03 -8.08
CA TRP A 22 -7.58 33.50 -6.88
C TRP A 22 -8.89 32.79 -7.20
N ASN A 23 -9.72 33.37 -8.07
CA ASN A 23 -10.98 32.77 -8.49
C ASN A 23 -10.81 31.61 -9.49
N GLN A 24 -9.67 31.51 -10.18
CA GLN A 24 -9.38 30.42 -11.12
C GLN A 24 -8.62 29.25 -10.49
N LEU A 25 -7.86 29.51 -9.42
CA LEU A 25 -7.00 28.52 -8.76
C LEU A 25 -7.76 27.26 -8.27
N PRO A 26 -9.00 27.34 -7.75
CA PRO A 26 -9.79 26.14 -7.42
C PRO A 26 -10.16 25.27 -8.62
N ASN A 27 -10.27 25.86 -9.83
CA ASN A 27 -10.61 25.13 -11.06
C ASN A 27 -9.40 24.37 -11.64
N TRP A 28 -8.18 24.77 -11.25
CA TRP A 28 -6.93 24.13 -11.68
C TRP A 28 -6.43 23.09 -10.67
N LEU A 29 -7.02 23.08 -9.47
CA LEU A 29 -6.80 22.04 -8.47
C LEU A 29 -7.76 20.88 -8.72
N PRO A 30 -7.30 19.63 -8.68
CA PRO A 30 -8.19 18.47 -8.69
C PRO A 30 -9.00 18.48 -7.39
N GLY A 31 -10.15 19.15 -7.38
CA GLY A 31 -11.09 19.12 -6.27
C GLY A 31 -11.82 17.78 -6.17
N ASN A 32 -12.70 17.67 -5.18
CA ASN A 32 -13.55 16.51 -4.90
C ASN A 32 -14.58 16.13 -6.01
N SER A 33 -14.42 16.64 -7.24
CA SER A 33 -15.33 16.39 -8.36
C SER A 33 -15.49 14.90 -8.66
N ARG A 34 -14.46 14.08 -8.39
CA ARG A 34 -14.49 12.62 -8.56
C ARG A 34 -15.63 11.93 -7.79
N TYR A 35 -16.05 12.47 -6.65
CA TYR A 35 -17.07 11.86 -5.78
C TYR A 35 -18.43 12.53 -5.88
N LYS A 36 -18.58 13.57 -6.70
CA LYS A 36 -19.77 14.44 -6.72
C LYS A 36 -21.06 13.69 -7.05
N ASP A 37 -21.00 12.71 -7.94
CA ASP A 37 -22.16 11.95 -8.42
C ASP A 37 -22.23 10.55 -7.77
N MET A 38 -21.37 10.28 -6.80
CA MET A 38 -21.31 9.00 -6.11
C MET A 38 -22.27 8.99 -4.89
N PRO A 39 -22.89 7.84 -4.55
CA PRO A 39 -23.78 7.75 -3.39
C PRO A 39 -23.11 8.21 -2.08
N THR A 40 -23.83 8.95 -1.25
CA THR A 40 -23.32 9.38 0.06
C THR A 40 -23.85 8.46 1.14
N VAL A 41 -22.98 8.05 2.08
CA VAL A 41 -23.39 7.38 3.31
C VAL A 41 -24.02 8.42 4.24
N VAL A 42 -25.32 8.29 4.49
CA VAL A 42 -26.12 9.28 5.22
C VAL A 42 -26.23 8.98 6.70
N GLY A 43 -26.02 7.73 7.11
CA GLY A 43 -26.07 7.31 8.51
C GLY A 43 -25.23 6.09 8.80
N MET A 44 -24.95 5.86 10.08
CA MET A 44 -24.30 4.66 10.60
C MET A 44 -24.84 4.36 12.00
N GLU A 45 -24.71 3.11 12.43
CA GLU A 45 -24.94 2.75 13.82
C GLU A 45 -23.91 3.45 14.72
N PRO A 46 -24.32 3.98 15.89
CA PRO A 46 -23.38 4.57 16.85
C PRO A 46 -22.30 3.55 17.24
N GLN A 47 -21.04 3.92 17.05
CA GLN A 47 -19.90 3.08 17.42
C GLN A 47 -19.20 3.69 18.64
N PRO A 48 -19.26 3.04 19.82
CA PRO A 48 -18.60 3.55 21.00
C PRO A 48 -17.09 3.32 20.89
N HIS A 49 -16.31 4.39 20.99
CA HIS A 49 -14.85 4.34 20.97
C HIS A 49 -14.29 3.88 22.32
N LEU A 50 -14.46 2.59 22.64
CA LEU A 50 -14.04 2.01 23.92
C LEU A 50 -12.58 1.52 23.90
N PRO A 51 -11.86 1.59 25.04
CA PRO A 51 -10.56 0.96 25.18
C PRO A 51 -10.64 -0.55 24.91
N MET A 52 -9.60 -1.10 24.29
CA MET A 52 -9.56 -2.51 23.89
C MET A 52 -8.13 -3.06 23.99
N PRO A 53 -7.92 -4.28 24.50
CA PRO A 53 -6.59 -4.89 24.48
C PRO A 53 -6.15 -5.23 23.05
N SER A 54 -4.85 -5.22 22.81
CA SER A 54 -4.27 -5.71 21.55
C SER A 54 -4.44 -7.23 21.41
N TYR A 55 -4.46 -7.71 20.18
CA TYR A 55 -4.50 -9.13 19.86
C TYR A 55 -3.30 -9.87 20.49
N SER A 56 -3.58 -11.01 21.11
CA SER A 56 -2.59 -11.85 21.79
C SER A 56 -2.68 -13.33 21.40
N GLY A 57 -3.45 -13.63 20.35
CA GLY A 57 -3.64 -14.98 19.86
C GLY A 57 -2.45 -15.47 19.01
N PRO A 58 -2.50 -16.73 18.54
CA PRO A 58 -1.44 -17.33 17.75
C PRO A 58 -1.32 -16.72 16.35
N HIS A 59 -0.21 -16.98 15.66
CA HIS A 59 -0.01 -16.53 14.29
C HIS A 59 -0.97 -17.22 13.31
N PRO A 60 -1.49 -16.57 12.25
CA PRO A 60 -2.39 -17.22 11.30
C PRO A 60 -1.87 -18.52 10.71
N ARG A 61 -0.55 -18.65 10.52
CA ARG A 61 0.11 -19.90 10.14
C ARG A 61 -0.19 -21.08 11.09
N GLU A 62 -0.42 -20.81 12.36
CA GLU A 62 -0.72 -21.80 13.41
C GLU A 62 -2.23 -22.05 13.54
N TRP A 63 -3.06 -21.32 12.80
CA TRP A 63 -4.51 -21.47 12.87
C TRP A 63 -5.01 -22.67 12.09
N GLN A 64 -5.94 -23.39 12.69
CA GLN A 64 -6.91 -24.17 11.94
C GLN A 64 -8.06 -23.22 11.53
N ARG A 65 -8.20 -22.97 10.22
CA ARG A 65 -9.29 -22.10 9.74
C ARG A 65 -10.63 -22.76 10.02
N PRO A 66 -11.62 -22.04 10.57
CA PRO A 66 -12.98 -22.56 10.68
C PRO A 66 -13.55 -22.89 9.31
N PRO A 67 -14.41 -23.93 9.20
CA PRO A 67 -15.10 -24.24 7.95
C PRO A 67 -16.03 -23.09 7.56
N ASP A 68 -16.13 -22.82 6.26
CA ASP A 68 -17.10 -21.85 5.73
C ASP A 68 -18.48 -22.52 5.65
N PRO A 69 -19.50 -22.04 6.40
CA PRO A 69 -20.81 -22.68 6.42
C PRO A 69 -21.64 -22.41 5.15
N PHE A 70 -21.19 -21.51 4.27
CA PHE A 70 -21.96 -21.12 3.10
C PHE A 70 -22.00 -22.24 2.03
N PRO A 71 -23.20 -22.57 1.46
CA PRO A 71 -23.33 -23.61 0.44
C PRO A 71 -22.97 -23.09 -0.96
N TYR A 72 -21.75 -23.36 -1.43
CA TYR A 72 -21.34 -23.05 -2.80
C TYR A 72 -21.87 -24.09 -3.81
N PRO A 73 -22.13 -23.72 -5.08
CA PRO A 73 -21.92 -22.40 -5.68
C PRO A 73 -23.08 -21.41 -5.45
N ILE A 74 -22.78 -20.11 -5.40
CA ILE A 74 -23.75 -19.01 -5.35
C ILE A 74 -24.48 -18.92 -6.69
N GLN A 75 -25.76 -19.28 -6.78
CA GLN A 75 -26.50 -19.32 -8.05
C GLN A 75 -26.70 -17.91 -8.66
N PRO A 76 -26.83 -17.78 -10.00
CA PRO A 76 -27.25 -16.51 -10.59
C PRO A 76 -28.58 -16.04 -9.96
N GLY A 77 -28.62 -14.82 -9.45
CA GLY A 77 -29.73 -14.24 -8.70
C GLY A 77 -29.63 -14.36 -7.18
N ASP A 78 -28.75 -15.22 -6.65
CA ASP A 78 -28.54 -15.39 -5.21
C ASP A 78 -27.46 -14.44 -4.66
N LEU A 79 -27.46 -14.27 -3.34
CA LEU A 79 -26.45 -13.48 -2.63
C LEU A 79 -25.32 -14.36 -2.09
N GLY A 80 -24.09 -13.88 -2.25
CA GLY A 80 -22.92 -14.46 -1.59
C GLY A 80 -22.88 -14.14 -0.08
N PRO A 81 -22.04 -14.86 0.69
CA PRO A 81 -21.85 -14.60 2.11
C PRO A 81 -21.17 -13.25 2.31
N TYR A 82 -21.66 -12.45 3.27
CA TYR A 82 -21.08 -11.14 3.58
C TYR A 82 -20.51 -11.02 5.00
N THR A 83 -20.88 -11.91 5.92
CA THR A 83 -20.37 -11.93 7.29
C THR A 83 -19.01 -12.62 7.33
N PRO A 84 -17.95 -11.96 7.85
CA PRO A 84 -16.65 -12.60 7.99
C PRO A 84 -16.67 -13.79 8.95
N ILE A 85 -15.80 -14.77 8.73
CA ILE A 85 -15.69 -15.97 9.58
C ILE A 85 -14.65 -15.75 10.67
N TYR A 86 -13.49 -15.19 10.31
CA TYR A 86 -12.37 -14.96 11.23
C TYR A 86 -11.71 -13.58 11.06
N ALA A 87 -12.05 -12.81 10.02
CA ALA A 87 -11.40 -11.54 9.71
C ALA A 87 -11.78 -10.33 10.60
N GLY A 88 -12.49 -10.60 11.71
CA GLY A 88 -12.98 -9.56 12.62
C GLY A 88 -14.36 -9.01 12.25
N PRO A 89 -14.85 -8.01 13.00
CA PRO A 89 -16.18 -7.43 12.79
C PRO A 89 -16.25 -6.62 11.48
N LEU A 90 -17.47 -6.44 10.98
CA LEU A 90 -17.72 -5.54 9.84
C LEU A 90 -17.40 -4.09 10.22
N GLN A 91 -16.63 -3.42 9.35
CA GLN A 91 -16.34 -2.01 9.49
C GLN A 91 -17.52 -1.17 8.99
N TYR A 92 -17.88 -0.14 9.78
CA TYR A 92 -18.87 0.88 9.44
C TYR A 92 -18.32 2.27 9.77
N PRO A 93 -18.67 3.32 9.00
CA PRO A 93 -19.54 3.32 7.81
C PRO A 93 -18.91 2.56 6.62
N PHE A 94 -19.67 2.32 5.55
CA PHE A 94 -19.16 1.63 4.37
C PHE A 94 -19.77 2.21 3.09
N ALA A 95 -18.92 2.74 2.20
CA ALA A 95 -19.33 3.37 0.95
C ALA A 95 -19.49 2.33 -0.17
N CYS A 96 -20.63 2.34 -0.86
CA CYS A 96 -20.93 1.39 -1.94
C CYS A 96 -20.48 1.90 -3.32
N ASP A 97 -19.86 1.03 -4.11
CA ASP A 97 -19.31 1.33 -5.45
C ASP A 97 -19.98 0.52 -6.58
N GLY A 98 -21.06 -0.22 -6.27
CA GLY A 98 -21.81 -1.03 -7.23
C GLY A 98 -22.31 -0.29 -8.46
N GLU A 99 -22.81 0.94 -8.30
CA GLU A 99 -23.31 1.74 -9.42
C GLU A 99 -22.19 2.13 -10.40
N ASP A 100 -21.06 2.62 -9.90
CA ASP A 100 -19.87 2.98 -10.72
C ASP A 100 -19.18 1.74 -11.32
N SER A 101 -19.47 0.57 -10.75
CA SER A 101 -19.04 -0.75 -11.23
C SER A 101 -20.00 -1.36 -12.26
N GLY A 102 -21.17 -0.76 -12.49
CA GLY A 102 -22.19 -1.26 -13.42
C GLY A 102 -23.08 -2.37 -12.85
N LEU A 103 -23.09 -2.59 -11.53
CA LEU A 103 -23.98 -3.52 -10.83
C LEU A 103 -25.36 -2.91 -10.51
N GLY A 104 -25.53 -1.60 -10.67
CA GLY A 104 -26.72 -0.86 -10.25
C GLY A 104 -26.72 -0.53 -8.76
N GLN A 105 -27.88 -0.21 -8.20
CA GLN A 105 -28.03 0.06 -6.76
C GLN A 105 -27.91 -1.24 -5.95
N PRO A 106 -27.33 -1.19 -4.74
CA PRO A 106 -27.31 -2.36 -3.86
C PRO A 106 -28.71 -2.67 -3.32
N LEU A 107 -28.86 -3.86 -2.72
CA LEU A 107 -30.09 -4.26 -2.06
C LEU A 107 -30.39 -3.40 -0.82
N VAL A 108 -31.67 -3.17 -0.57
CA VAL A 108 -32.12 -2.57 0.69
C VAL A 108 -31.93 -3.60 1.81
N ASP A 109 -31.07 -3.29 2.78
CA ASP A 109 -30.77 -4.13 3.94
C ASP A 109 -31.26 -3.56 5.27
N ASN A 110 -31.69 -2.29 5.30
CA ASN A 110 -32.30 -1.67 6.48
C ASN A 110 -33.25 -0.50 6.14
N GLN A 111 -34.04 -0.09 7.13
CA GLN A 111 -34.94 1.06 7.08
C GLN A 111 -34.57 2.16 8.09
N ASP A 112 -33.48 1.96 8.84
CA ASP A 112 -33.09 2.78 9.97
C ASP A 112 -32.24 4.00 9.58
N GLY A 113 -31.91 4.15 8.29
CA GLY A 113 -31.09 5.25 7.79
C GLY A 113 -29.61 4.95 7.70
N TYR A 114 -29.19 3.69 7.84
CA TYR A 114 -27.78 3.32 7.84
C TYR A 114 -27.27 3.01 6.43
N GLY A 115 -26.10 3.56 6.08
CA GLY A 115 -25.49 3.37 4.77
C GLY A 115 -25.96 4.39 3.73
N ILE A 116 -26.07 3.96 2.48
CA ILE A 116 -26.52 4.81 1.37
C ILE A 116 -28.02 4.68 1.14
N GLU A 117 -28.65 5.70 0.56
CA GLU A 117 -30.05 5.64 0.14
C GLU A 117 -30.23 4.82 -1.15
N VAL A 118 -31.27 3.99 -1.18
CA VAL A 118 -31.67 3.21 -2.36
C VAL A 118 -33.04 3.68 -2.85
N PHE A 119 -33.16 3.94 -4.14
CA PHE A 119 -34.35 4.53 -4.77
C PHE A 119 -35.04 3.56 -5.73
N ALA A 120 -36.35 3.72 -5.92
CA ALA A 120 -37.09 2.98 -6.95
C ALA A 120 -36.62 3.44 -8.34
N LEU A 121 -36.61 2.51 -9.30
CA LEU A 121 -36.26 2.78 -10.69
C LEU A 121 -37.51 2.93 -11.56
N ASP A 122 -37.46 3.80 -12.56
CA ASP A 122 -38.49 3.90 -13.61
C ASP A 122 -38.34 2.78 -14.67
N GLU A 123 -39.24 2.74 -15.65
CA GLU A 123 -39.20 1.75 -16.74
C GLU A 123 -37.93 1.82 -17.60
N GLN A 124 -37.19 2.93 -17.54
CA GLN A 124 -35.91 3.13 -18.23
C GLN A 124 -34.70 2.86 -17.31
N GLY A 125 -34.92 2.36 -16.10
CA GLY A 125 -33.88 2.05 -15.12
C GLY A 125 -33.28 3.28 -14.42
N ARG A 126 -33.93 4.44 -14.49
CA ARG A 126 -33.45 5.69 -13.85
C ARG A 126 -34.03 5.84 -12.45
N LYS A 127 -33.24 6.38 -11.52
CA LYS A 127 -33.67 6.64 -10.14
C LYS A 127 -34.84 7.63 -10.10
N THR A 128 -35.91 7.22 -9.43
CA THR A 128 -37.04 8.10 -9.09
C THR A 128 -36.77 8.85 -7.80
N ARG A 129 -37.71 9.70 -7.38
CA ARG A 129 -37.67 10.38 -6.07
C ARG A 129 -38.13 9.49 -4.91
N GLN A 130 -38.65 8.30 -5.19
CA GLN A 130 -39.15 7.40 -4.16
C GLN A 130 -37.98 6.60 -3.58
N ARG A 131 -37.63 6.88 -2.32
CA ARG A 131 -36.69 6.06 -1.56
C ARG A 131 -37.36 4.75 -1.12
N LEU A 132 -36.66 3.65 -1.30
CA LEU A 132 -37.09 2.30 -0.90
C LEU A 132 -36.53 1.88 0.47
N GLY A 133 -35.37 2.42 0.85
CA GLY A 133 -34.70 2.14 2.11
C GLY A 133 -33.22 2.48 2.00
N TYR A 134 -32.39 1.76 2.77
CA TYR A 134 -30.96 2.01 2.85
C TYR A 134 -30.16 0.72 2.70
N SER A 135 -28.89 0.88 2.32
CA SER A 135 -27.92 -0.20 2.16
C SER A 135 -26.65 0.14 2.93
N LYS A 136 -26.38 -0.56 4.03
CA LYS A 136 -25.13 -0.43 4.79
C LYS A 136 -24.08 -1.47 4.41
N ASP A 137 -24.49 -2.58 3.78
CA ASP A 137 -23.61 -3.70 3.44
C ASP A 137 -23.32 -3.83 1.94
N CYS A 138 -23.94 -2.99 1.10
CA CYS A 138 -23.64 -2.85 -0.32
C CYS A 138 -23.76 -4.15 -1.14
N LEU A 139 -24.75 -4.98 -0.82
CA LEU A 139 -24.86 -6.33 -1.38
C LEU A 139 -25.47 -6.34 -2.79
N HIS A 140 -24.88 -7.14 -3.68
CA HIS A 140 -25.37 -7.37 -5.04
C HIS A 140 -25.49 -8.88 -5.32
N PRO A 141 -26.64 -9.33 -5.86
CA PRO A 141 -26.81 -10.71 -6.32
C PRO A 141 -25.80 -11.09 -7.40
N THR A 142 -25.44 -12.37 -7.45
CA THR A 142 -24.57 -12.92 -8.49
C THR A 142 -25.26 -12.85 -9.85
N ARG A 143 -24.55 -12.37 -10.86
CA ARG A 143 -25.00 -12.32 -12.25
C ARG A 143 -23.92 -12.88 -13.17
N VAL A 144 -24.35 -13.36 -14.33
CA VAL A 144 -23.47 -13.82 -15.39
C VAL A 144 -23.72 -12.98 -16.63
N SER A 145 -22.65 -12.55 -17.28
CA SER A 145 -22.67 -11.71 -18.47
C SER A 145 -21.61 -12.18 -19.46
N TYR A 146 -21.82 -11.89 -20.75
CA TYR A 146 -20.94 -12.33 -21.82
C TYR A 146 -20.35 -11.12 -22.53
N TYR A 147 -19.04 -11.17 -22.77
CA TYR A 147 -18.33 -10.09 -23.44
C TYR A 147 -17.51 -10.64 -24.61
N TYR A 148 -17.44 -9.90 -25.71
CA TYR A 148 -16.59 -10.23 -26.85
C TYR A 148 -15.42 -9.25 -26.92
N ASN A 149 -14.25 -9.74 -27.33
CA ASN A 149 -13.14 -8.88 -27.71
C ASN A 149 -13.36 -8.35 -29.13
N ARG A 150 -13.26 -7.03 -29.31
CA ARG A 150 -13.35 -6.42 -30.65
C ARG A 150 -12.02 -6.60 -31.40
N ALA A 151 -12.11 -7.09 -32.63
CA ALA A 151 -10.97 -7.33 -33.51
C ALA A 151 -10.04 -6.10 -33.62
N GLY A 152 -8.74 -6.33 -33.44
CA GLY A 152 -7.72 -5.28 -33.50
C GLY A 152 -7.61 -4.42 -32.24
N THR A 153 -8.28 -4.78 -31.15
CA THR A 153 -8.23 -4.06 -29.86
C THR A 153 -8.07 -5.02 -28.69
N ASP A 154 -7.67 -4.49 -27.53
CA ASP A 154 -7.65 -5.25 -26.27
C ASP A 154 -8.91 -5.00 -25.42
N ASN A 155 -9.93 -4.34 -25.98
CA ASN A 155 -11.15 -3.95 -25.26
C ASN A 155 -12.25 -5.00 -25.41
N PHE A 156 -13.04 -5.15 -24.35
CA PHE A 156 -14.19 -6.05 -24.31
C PHE A 156 -15.51 -5.28 -24.28
N TYR A 157 -16.51 -5.77 -25.00
CA TYR A 157 -17.84 -5.17 -25.10
C TYR A 157 -18.91 -6.24 -24.84
N PRO A 158 -20.09 -5.86 -24.33
CA PRO A 158 -21.20 -6.81 -24.17
C PRO A 158 -21.50 -7.55 -25.47
N LEU A 159 -21.69 -8.87 -25.40
CA LEU A 159 -21.84 -9.74 -26.58
C LEU A 159 -22.99 -9.32 -27.49
N GLU A 160 -24.08 -8.79 -26.93
CA GLU A 160 -25.24 -8.28 -27.67
C GLU A 160 -24.93 -7.07 -28.57
N GLN A 161 -23.78 -6.42 -28.38
CA GLN A 161 -23.33 -5.29 -29.20
C GLN A 161 -22.48 -5.72 -30.40
N ALA A 162 -22.15 -7.01 -30.54
CA ALA A 162 -21.32 -7.50 -31.62
C ALA A 162 -21.99 -7.29 -32.99
N SER A 163 -21.21 -6.79 -33.95
CA SER A 163 -21.69 -6.48 -35.31
C SER A 163 -20.73 -7.02 -36.37
N GLY A 164 -20.39 -8.32 -36.26
CA GLY A 164 -19.43 -8.98 -37.16
C GLY A 164 -17.96 -8.57 -36.92
N ASP A 165 -17.67 -7.97 -35.76
CA ASP A 165 -16.38 -7.42 -35.36
C ASP A 165 -15.70 -8.22 -34.23
N ILE A 166 -16.14 -9.46 -34.00
CA ILE A 166 -15.57 -10.34 -32.97
C ILE A 166 -14.18 -10.80 -33.39
N ALA A 167 -13.18 -10.63 -32.51
CA ALA A 167 -11.84 -11.16 -32.71
C ALA A 167 -11.85 -12.69 -32.69
N ARG A 168 -10.93 -13.33 -33.43
CA ARG A 168 -10.74 -14.78 -33.39
C ARG A 168 -9.42 -15.12 -32.71
N ILE A 169 -9.43 -16.21 -31.96
CA ILE A 169 -8.24 -16.76 -31.29
C ILE A 169 -8.13 -18.26 -31.62
N SER A 170 -6.91 -18.78 -31.57
CA SER A 170 -6.66 -20.21 -31.76
C SER A 170 -6.35 -20.86 -30.42
N ILE A 171 -7.15 -21.86 -30.03
CA ILE A 171 -6.98 -22.59 -28.79
C ILE A 171 -7.20 -24.08 -29.02
N ASN A 172 -6.31 -24.94 -28.50
CA ASN A 172 -6.36 -26.39 -28.70
C ASN A 172 -6.48 -26.81 -30.18
N GLY A 173 -5.88 -26.03 -31.09
CA GLY A 173 -5.94 -26.27 -32.54
C GLY A 173 -7.29 -25.90 -33.20
N GLN A 174 -8.17 -25.19 -32.49
CA GLN A 174 -9.45 -24.70 -32.98
C GLN A 174 -9.46 -23.17 -33.01
N ASP A 175 -9.94 -22.60 -34.12
CA ASP A 175 -10.18 -21.16 -34.22
C ASP A 175 -11.58 -20.83 -33.73
N ILE A 176 -11.68 -20.00 -32.70
CA ILE A 176 -12.93 -19.68 -32.02
C ILE A 176 -13.14 -18.17 -31.96
N ASP A 177 -14.39 -17.74 -31.77
CA ASP A 177 -14.70 -16.36 -31.45
C ASP A 177 -14.20 -16.05 -30.03
N PHE A 178 -13.52 -14.92 -29.85
CA PHE A 178 -12.95 -14.53 -28.56
C PHE A 178 -14.03 -13.92 -27.67
N VAL A 179 -14.84 -14.80 -27.09
CA VAL A 179 -15.92 -14.48 -26.17
C VAL A 179 -15.58 -15.02 -24.78
N VAL A 180 -15.78 -14.18 -23.77
CA VAL A 180 -15.60 -14.53 -22.36
C VAL A 180 -16.92 -14.52 -21.62
N ARG A 181 -17.04 -15.45 -20.67
CA ARG A 181 -18.07 -15.45 -19.64
C ARG A 181 -17.51 -14.72 -18.43
N SER A 182 -18.30 -13.80 -17.86
CA SER A 182 -17.94 -13.06 -16.65
C SER A 182 -19.05 -13.21 -15.61
N GLU A 183 -18.70 -13.71 -14.44
CA GLU A 183 -19.57 -13.79 -13.27
C GLU A 183 -19.17 -12.72 -12.26
N ALA A 184 -20.13 -11.92 -11.78
CA ALA A 184 -19.91 -10.90 -10.77
C ALA A 184 -21.02 -10.88 -9.72
N GLY A 185 -20.68 -10.49 -8.50
CA GLY A 185 -21.58 -10.37 -7.36
C GLY A 185 -20.82 -9.86 -6.13
N THR A 186 -21.39 -9.98 -4.94
CA THR A 186 -20.68 -9.62 -3.70
C THR A 186 -20.36 -10.80 -2.79
N ILE A 187 -19.12 -10.84 -2.29
CA ILE A 187 -18.62 -11.72 -1.23
C ILE A 187 -17.89 -10.86 -0.21
N ASN A 188 -18.15 -11.03 1.10
CA ASN A 188 -17.60 -10.18 2.17
C ASN A 188 -17.85 -8.67 1.94
N ARG A 189 -19.01 -8.33 1.34
CA ARG A 189 -19.40 -6.99 0.87
C ARG A 189 -18.58 -6.44 -0.30
N PHE A 190 -17.55 -7.15 -0.76
CA PHE A 190 -16.72 -6.76 -1.89
C PHE A 190 -17.24 -7.35 -3.20
N ILE A 191 -17.16 -6.57 -4.27
CA ILE A 191 -17.47 -7.03 -5.62
C ILE A 191 -16.39 -8.03 -6.05
N TYR A 192 -16.80 -9.23 -6.45
CA TYR A 192 -15.93 -10.23 -7.07
C TYR A 192 -16.22 -10.35 -8.57
N ASN A 193 -15.23 -10.82 -9.32
CA ASN A 193 -15.36 -11.17 -10.74
C ASN A 193 -14.60 -12.47 -11.03
N ILE A 194 -15.25 -13.41 -11.71
CA ILE A 194 -14.65 -14.63 -12.25
C ILE A 194 -14.86 -14.61 -13.76
N THR A 195 -13.78 -14.73 -14.52
CA THR A 195 -13.83 -14.67 -15.99
C THR A 195 -13.14 -15.89 -16.62
N THR A 196 -13.81 -16.52 -17.58
CA THR A 196 -13.32 -17.67 -18.35
C THR A 196 -13.65 -17.51 -19.83
N LEU A 197 -12.95 -18.23 -20.71
CA LEU A 197 -13.40 -18.39 -22.10
C LEU A 197 -14.78 -19.06 -22.13
N ARG A 198 -15.65 -18.62 -23.03
CA ARG A 198 -16.98 -19.18 -23.22
C ARG A 198 -16.90 -20.45 -24.08
N GLY A 199 -17.34 -21.59 -23.55
CA GLY A 199 -17.57 -22.79 -24.35
C GLY A 199 -18.87 -22.75 -25.18
N PRO A 200 -19.01 -23.60 -26.20
CA PRO A 200 -20.14 -23.64 -27.13
C PRO A 200 -21.47 -24.02 -26.44
N ASN A 201 -21.42 -24.77 -25.34
CA ASN A 201 -22.60 -25.17 -24.58
C ASN A 201 -22.79 -24.36 -23.29
N ASP A 202 -22.09 -23.22 -23.16
CA ASP A 202 -22.15 -22.38 -21.96
C ASP A 202 -23.54 -21.76 -21.77
N THR A 203 -24.08 -21.87 -20.55
CA THR A 203 -25.32 -21.24 -20.10
C THR A 203 -25.08 -20.50 -18.79
N PRO A 204 -25.87 -19.47 -18.43
CA PRO A 204 -25.67 -18.73 -17.18
C PRO A 204 -25.56 -19.62 -15.93
N GLU A 205 -26.29 -20.73 -15.88
CA GLU A 205 -26.28 -21.66 -14.75
C GLU A 205 -25.13 -22.67 -14.83
N THR A 206 -24.77 -23.11 -16.03
CA THR A 206 -23.78 -24.19 -16.26
C THR A 206 -22.66 -23.72 -17.19
N PRO A 207 -21.46 -23.41 -16.67
CA PRO A 207 -20.32 -23.00 -17.50
C PRO A 207 -19.78 -24.16 -18.33
N ASP A 208 -19.33 -23.87 -19.55
CA ASP A 208 -18.64 -24.86 -20.41
C ASP A 208 -17.14 -24.55 -20.45
N MET A 209 -16.36 -25.43 -19.80
CA MET A 209 -14.93 -25.24 -19.53
C MET A 209 -14.01 -25.93 -20.54
N GLN A 210 -14.50 -26.30 -21.72
CA GLN A 210 -13.70 -27.07 -22.70
C GLN A 210 -12.40 -26.38 -23.16
N TYR A 211 -12.32 -25.05 -23.03
CA TYR A 211 -11.16 -24.25 -23.43
C TYR A 211 -10.21 -23.91 -22.26
N TRP A 212 -10.51 -24.37 -21.05
CA TRP A 212 -9.72 -24.06 -19.87
C TRP A 212 -8.47 -24.95 -19.79
N ASN A 213 -7.32 -24.33 -19.56
CA ASN A 213 -6.02 -25.01 -19.40
C ASN A 213 -5.76 -25.52 -17.96
N GLN A 214 -6.82 -25.58 -17.14
CA GLN A 214 -6.80 -25.96 -15.72
C GLN A 214 -6.02 -25.04 -14.78
N GLN A 215 -5.49 -23.90 -15.27
CA GLN A 215 -4.80 -22.92 -14.43
C GLN A 215 -5.76 -21.82 -14.01
N LEU A 216 -5.67 -21.39 -12.75
CA LEU A 216 -6.40 -20.23 -12.23
C LEU A 216 -5.40 -19.12 -11.90
N ILE A 217 -5.60 -17.93 -12.46
CA ILE A 217 -4.92 -16.72 -11.99
C ILE A 217 -5.84 -16.01 -10.99
N TYR A 218 -5.35 -15.87 -9.77
CA TYR A 218 -5.96 -14.97 -8.79
C TYR A 218 -5.27 -13.60 -8.87
N GLN A 219 -5.98 -12.61 -9.39
CA GLN A 219 -5.47 -11.26 -9.51
C GLN A 219 -5.50 -10.55 -8.14
N PHE A 220 -4.45 -9.81 -7.82
CA PHE A 220 -4.41 -8.89 -6.69
C PHE A 220 -4.10 -7.47 -7.19
N ARG A 221 -4.63 -6.44 -6.56
CA ARG A 221 -4.35 -5.04 -6.93
C ARG A 221 -3.75 -4.26 -5.77
N GLY A 222 -2.94 -3.26 -6.12
CA GLY A 222 -2.19 -2.45 -5.17
C GLY A 222 -2.86 -1.14 -4.76
N GLY A 223 -2.03 -0.26 -4.20
CA GLY A 223 -2.42 1.02 -3.62
C GLY A 223 -2.45 0.98 -2.09
N VAL A 224 -2.79 2.10 -1.48
CA VAL A 224 -2.84 2.28 -0.02
C VAL A 224 -4.25 2.72 0.36
N GLY A 225 -4.86 2.02 1.32
CA GLY A 225 -6.23 2.21 1.76
C GLY A 225 -6.36 1.92 3.24
N ILE A 226 -7.44 2.44 3.83
CA ILE A 226 -7.73 2.35 5.28
C ILE A 226 -9.13 1.77 5.56
N GLY A 227 -9.77 1.17 4.54
CA GLY A 227 -11.11 0.62 4.63
C GLY A 227 -12.22 1.58 4.23
N TYR A 228 -13.42 1.29 4.75
CA TYR A 228 -14.65 2.08 4.63
C TYR A 228 -15.25 2.19 3.22
N ARG A 229 -14.77 1.42 2.23
CA ARG A 229 -15.31 1.40 0.88
C ARG A 229 -15.30 0.02 0.23
N GLN A 230 -16.33 -0.24 -0.59
CA GLN A 230 -16.50 -1.46 -1.35
C GLN A 230 -15.45 -1.61 -2.46
N GLY A 231 -15.06 -0.52 -3.10
CA GLY A 231 -14.12 -0.54 -4.21
C GLY A 231 -14.79 -0.87 -5.54
N ARG A 232 -14.28 -0.26 -6.59
CA ARG A 232 -14.81 -0.36 -7.95
C ARG A 232 -14.24 -1.58 -8.68
N LEU A 233 -15.10 -2.31 -9.39
CA LEU A 233 -14.70 -3.39 -10.29
C LEU A 233 -15.69 -3.49 -11.45
N ARG A 234 -15.29 -3.12 -12.67
CA ARG A 234 -16.10 -3.35 -13.88
C ARG A 234 -15.83 -4.75 -14.41
N ASP A 235 -16.85 -5.35 -15.02
CA ASP A 235 -16.77 -6.70 -15.59
C ASP A 235 -15.68 -6.84 -16.67
N THR A 236 -15.32 -5.75 -17.36
CA THR A 236 -14.24 -5.77 -18.37
C THR A 236 -12.84 -5.54 -17.81
N ASP A 237 -12.68 -5.07 -16.56
CA ASP A 237 -11.36 -4.70 -16.04
C ASP A 237 -10.42 -5.91 -15.87
N LEU A 238 -10.98 -7.10 -15.63
CA LEU A 238 -10.20 -8.34 -15.48
C LEU A 238 -9.79 -8.94 -16.83
N PRO A 239 -10.71 -9.15 -17.81
CA PRO A 239 -10.33 -9.67 -19.12
C PRO A 239 -9.38 -8.75 -19.91
N GLU A 240 -9.58 -7.43 -19.87
CA GLU A 240 -8.68 -6.47 -20.54
C GLU A 240 -7.25 -6.55 -19.97
N ARG A 241 -7.11 -6.75 -18.65
CA ARG A 241 -5.81 -6.81 -17.96
C ARG A 241 -5.03 -8.10 -18.23
N ARG A 242 -5.71 -9.18 -18.57
CA ARG A 242 -5.15 -10.54 -18.71
C ARG A 242 -5.57 -11.17 -20.03
N ILE A 243 -5.66 -10.35 -21.07
CA ILE A 243 -6.12 -10.77 -22.39
C ILE A 243 -5.24 -11.89 -22.96
N ASP A 244 -3.92 -11.81 -22.78
CA ASP A 244 -3.00 -12.85 -23.25
C ASP A 244 -3.20 -14.17 -22.51
N GLN A 245 -3.38 -14.13 -21.19
CA GLN A 245 -3.63 -15.34 -20.40
C GLN A 245 -5.01 -15.95 -20.75
N LEU A 246 -6.01 -15.14 -21.09
CA LEU A 246 -7.28 -15.65 -21.61
C LEU A 246 -7.11 -16.33 -22.98
N ARG A 247 -6.28 -15.78 -23.88
CA ARG A 247 -5.96 -16.42 -25.17
C ARG A 247 -5.30 -17.79 -24.98
N GLU A 248 -4.55 -17.96 -23.90
CA GLU A 248 -3.88 -19.21 -23.51
C GLU A 248 -4.80 -20.17 -22.70
N GLY A 249 -6.05 -19.78 -22.45
CA GLY A 249 -7.04 -20.62 -21.77
C GLY A 249 -7.00 -20.57 -20.25
N TYR A 250 -6.34 -19.59 -19.62
CA TYR A 250 -6.40 -19.40 -18.17
C TYR A 250 -7.80 -18.98 -17.71
N ALA A 251 -8.20 -19.44 -16.53
CA ALA A 251 -9.30 -18.83 -15.80
C ALA A 251 -8.79 -17.68 -14.92
N LEU A 252 -9.61 -16.66 -14.72
CA LEU A 252 -9.28 -15.49 -13.92
C LEU A 252 -10.26 -15.31 -12.76
N ALA A 253 -9.77 -14.97 -11.58
CA ALA A 253 -10.58 -14.56 -10.45
C ALA A 253 -10.01 -13.30 -9.78
N TYR A 254 -10.89 -12.45 -9.27
CA TYR A 254 -10.54 -11.21 -8.59
C TYR A 254 -11.64 -10.75 -7.64
N SER A 255 -11.29 -9.99 -6.61
CA SER A 255 -12.22 -9.23 -5.79
C SER A 255 -11.68 -7.84 -5.49
N SER A 256 -12.57 -6.85 -5.44
CA SER A 256 -12.29 -5.51 -4.93
C SER A 256 -11.78 -5.52 -3.48
N GLY A 257 -12.09 -6.56 -2.70
CA GLY A 257 -11.51 -6.85 -1.37
C GLY A 257 -10.09 -7.41 -1.40
N ASN A 258 -9.54 -7.64 -2.60
CA ASN A 258 -8.14 -7.99 -2.82
C ASN A 258 -7.38 -6.85 -3.52
N GLN A 259 -7.83 -5.62 -3.27
CA GLN A 259 -7.16 -4.39 -3.66
C GLN A 259 -6.82 -3.55 -2.44
N THR A 260 -5.53 -3.41 -2.16
CA THR A 260 -5.08 -2.72 -0.95
C THR A 260 -5.38 -1.22 -0.93
N SER A 261 -5.73 -0.61 -2.06
CA SER A 261 -6.27 0.76 -2.03
C SER A 261 -7.62 0.84 -1.32
N ASN A 262 -8.37 -0.25 -1.18
CA ASN A 262 -9.69 -0.22 -0.54
C ASN A 262 -9.60 -0.44 0.96
N HIS A 263 -8.70 -1.31 1.41
CA HIS A 263 -8.46 -1.64 2.81
C HIS A 263 -7.11 -2.37 2.95
N TYR A 264 -6.54 -2.43 4.14
CA TYR A 264 -5.31 -3.19 4.42
C TYR A 264 -5.49 -4.32 5.46
N ASN A 265 -6.72 -4.76 5.70
CA ASN A 265 -7.00 -5.97 6.48
C ASN A 265 -6.66 -7.25 5.71
N ILE A 266 -5.51 -7.86 6.04
CA ILE A 266 -5.00 -9.07 5.39
C ILE A 266 -5.84 -10.31 5.72
N TRP A 267 -6.41 -10.41 6.92
CA TRP A 267 -7.32 -11.51 7.26
C TRP A 267 -8.57 -11.46 6.37
N LEU A 268 -9.11 -10.25 6.16
CA LEU A 268 -10.26 -10.04 5.30
C LEU A 268 -9.94 -10.31 3.82
N ALA A 269 -8.75 -9.90 3.37
CA ALA A 269 -8.27 -10.19 2.02
C ALA A 269 -8.10 -11.70 1.78
N GLU A 270 -7.47 -12.42 2.72
CA GLU A 270 -7.30 -13.88 2.69
C GLU A 270 -8.64 -14.61 2.65
N GLU A 271 -9.56 -14.22 3.54
CA GLU A 271 -10.88 -14.84 3.63
C GLU A 271 -11.71 -14.59 2.37
N THR A 272 -11.72 -13.34 1.88
CA THR A 272 -12.42 -12.97 0.65
C THR A 272 -11.89 -13.77 -0.54
N ALA A 273 -10.58 -13.86 -0.71
CA ALA A 273 -10.00 -14.63 -1.79
C ALA A 273 -10.26 -16.13 -1.67
N SER A 274 -10.25 -16.66 -0.45
CA SER A 274 -10.62 -18.05 -0.18
C SER A 274 -12.08 -18.34 -0.57
N ARG A 275 -13.00 -17.42 -0.27
CA ARG A 275 -14.42 -17.54 -0.65
C ARG A 275 -14.63 -17.43 -2.15
N VAL A 276 -13.94 -16.51 -2.83
CA VAL A 276 -13.96 -16.42 -4.30
C VAL A 276 -13.39 -17.69 -4.95
N LYS A 277 -12.28 -18.24 -4.43
CA LYS A 277 -11.73 -19.52 -4.91
C LYS A 277 -12.71 -20.68 -4.68
N ARG A 278 -13.43 -20.73 -3.55
CA ARG A 278 -14.49 -21.73 -3.31
C ARG A 278 -15.62 -21.61 -4.32
N GLN A 279 -16.06 -20.38 -4.62
CA GLN A 279 -17.05 -20.13 -5.66
C GLN A 279 -16.57 -20.62 -7.03
N PHE A 280 -15.31 -20.32 -7.38
CA PHE A 280 -14.69 -20.83 -8.61
C PHE A 280 -14.71 -22.37 -8.64
N VAL A 281 -14.19 -23.02 -7.61
CA VAL A 281 -14.08 -24.48 -7.55
C VAL A 281 -15.45 -25.16 -7.64
N ALA A 282 -16.45 -24.63 -6.92
CA ALA A 282 -17.78 -25.23 -6.87
C ALA A 282 -18.56 -25.11 -8.19
N ARG A 283 -18.32 -24.05 -8.98
CA ARG A 283 -19.04 -23.81 -10.24
C ARG A 283 -18.27 -24.24 -11.49
N TYR A 284 -16.96 -24.00 -11.52
CA TYR A 284 -16.14 -24.13 -12.73
C TYR A 284 -15.23 -25.36 -12.70
N GLY A 285 -14.88 -25.87 -11.51
CA GLY A 285 -14.01 -27.02 -11.32
C GLY A 285 -12.71 -26.69 -10.57
N THR A 286 -12.00 -27.74 -10.15
CA THR A 286 -10.77 -27.59 -9.34
C THR A 286 -9.58 -27.27 -10.25
N PRO A 287 -8.84 -26.17 -10.02
CA PRO A 287 -7.64 -25.86 -10.79
C PRO A 287 -6.49 -26.82 -10.46
N GLU A 288 -5.61 -27.08 -11.43
CA GLU A 288 -4.32 -27.73 -11.22
C GLU A 288 -3.46 -26.86 -10.30
N PHE A 289 -3.32 -25.57 -10.64
CA PHE A 289 -2.64 -24.57 -9.81
C PHE A 289 -3.39 -23.23 -9.78
N THR A 290 -3.29 -22.54 -8.65
CA THR A 290 -3.74 -21.16 -8.44
C THR A 290 -2.54 -20.24 -8.33
N LEU A 291 -2.33 -19.41 -9.34
CA LEU A 291 -1.20 -18.48 -9.44
C LEU A 291 -1.65 -17.08 -9.02
N GLY A 292 -1.01 -16.52 -7.99
CA GLY A 292 -1.21 -15.12 -7.60
C GLY A 292 -0.47 -14.18 -8.55
N ILE A 293 -1.10 -13.09 -8.97
CA ILE A 293 -0.40 -12.00 -9.67
C ILE A 293 -0.91 -10.66 -9.18
N GLY A 294 -0.01 -9.77 -8.79
CA GLY A 294 -0.39 -8.45 -8.30
C GLY A 294 0.82 -7.56 -8.08
N GLY A 295 0.58 -6.25 -8.14
CA GLY A 295 1.64 -5.26 -7.97
C GLY A 295 1.47 -4.37 -6.76
N SER A 296 2.58 -3.84 -6.22
CA SER A 296 2.58 -2.96 -5.06
C SER A 296 1.93 -3.65 -3.86
N GLY A 297 0.87 -3.10 -3.26
CA GLY A 297 0.10 -3.80 -2.22
C GLY A 297 -0.56 -5.12 -2.67
N GLY A 298 -0.78 -5.33 -3.98
CA GLY A 298 -1.20 -6.62 -4.51
C GLY A 298 -0.10 -7.69 -4.46
N ALA A 299 1.17 -7.27 -4.44
CA ALA A 299 2.30 -8.16 -4.21
C ALA A 299 2.46 -8.51 -2.73
N ILE A 300 2.27 -7.52 -1.83
CA ILE A 300 2.30 -7.74 -0.38
C ILE A 300 1.26 -8.79 0.05
N GLN A 301 0.05 -8.73 -0.49
CA GLN A 301 -0.98 -9.74 -0.22
C GLN A 301 -0.50 -11.16 -0.52
N GLN A 302 0.27 -11.37 -1.60
CA GLN A 302 0.79 -12.70 -1.95
C GLN A 302 1.82 -13.19 -0.92
N TYR A 303 2.70 -12.31 -0.44
CA TYR A 303 3.66 -12.68 0.61
C TYR A 303 2.98 -12.99 1.94
N LEU A 304 2.03 -12.16 2.39
CA LEU A 304 1.38 -12.35 3.68
C LEU A 304 0.42 -13.55 3.66
N ILE A 305 -0.36 -13.73 2.60
CA ILE A 305 -1.22 -14.92 2.47
C ILE A 305 -0.36 -16.19 2.31
N GLY A 306 0.74 -16.13 1.55
CA GLY A 306 1.69 -17.23 1.42
C GLY A 306 2.36 -17.58 2.75
N GLN A 307 2.67 -16.59 3.59
CA GLN A 307 3.16 -16.78 4.96
C GLN A 307 2.13 -17.41 5.88
N ASN A 308 0.86 -17.06 5.71
CA ASN A 308 -0.21 -17.61 6.53
C ASN A 308 -0.47 -19.10 6.24
N GLY A 309 0.05 -19.65 5.14
CA GLY A 309 0.05 -21.09 4.87
C GLY A 309 -1.34 -21.66 4.56
N THR A 310 -2.22 -20.89 3.93
CA THR A 310 -3.61 -21.29 3.65
C THR A 310 -3.80 -22.32 2.56
N GLY A 311 -2.82 -22.51 1.67
CA GLY A 311 -3.01 -23.22 0.40
C GLY A 311 -3.92 -22.49 -0.59
N LEU A 312 -4.17 -21.18 -0.39
CA LEU A 312 -4.94 -20.37 -1.34
C LEU A 312 -4.21 -20.27 -2.69
N LEU A 313 -2.91 -20.02 -2.64
CA LEU A 313 -2.04 -19.85 -3.80
C LEU A 313 -1.02 -20.99 -3.81
N ASP A 314 -0.68 -21.46 -5.01
CA ASP A 314 0.38 -22.45 -5.22
C ASP A 314 1.71 -21.76 -5.59
N ALA A 315 1.65 -20.61 -6.27
CA ALA A 315 2.78 -19.75 -6.56
C ALA A 315 2.35 -18.28 -6.73
N GLY A 316 3.31 -17.35 -6.77
CA GLY A 316 3.02 -15.92 -6.94
C GLY A 316 3.99 -15.17 -7.87
N ILE A 317 3.47 -14.17 -8.57
CA ILE A 317 4.25 -13.15 -9.26
C ILE A 317 4.00 -11.82 -8.53
N ALA A 318 4.97 -11.48 -7.69
CA ALA A 318 4.94 -10.33 -6.81
C ALA A 318 5.56 -9.14 -7.54
N LEU A 319 4.72 -8.32 -8.18
CA LEU A 319 5.19 -7.18 -8.98
C LEU A 319 5.54 -5.99 -8.07
N TYR A 320 6.75 -5.45 -8.15
CA TYR A 320 7.15 -4.26 -7.36
C TYR A 320 6.87 -4.43 -5.85
N ALA A 321 7.26 -5.58 -5.30
CA ALA A 321 6.80 -5.98 -3.98
C ALA A 321 7.54 -5.26 -2.84
N TYR A 322 6.85 -5.14 -1.71
CA TYR A 322 7.48 -4.93 -0.40
C TYR A 322 7.21 -6.17 0.46
N PRO A 323 7.99 -6.41 1.52
CA PRO A 323 7.70 -7.49 2.46
C PRO A 323 6.28 -7.36 3.04
N ASP A 324 5.97 -6.19 3.58
CA ASP A 324 4.66 -5.83 4.13
C ASP A 324 4.50 -4.30 4.19
N MET A 325 3.29 -3.81 4.49
CA MET A 325 3.03 -2.36 4.59
C MET A 325 3.49 -1.78 5.93
N LEU A 326 3.37 -2.51 7.04
CA LEU A 326 3.66 -1.95 8.36
C LEU A 326 5.13 -1.58 8.52
N THR A 327 6.04 -2.46 8.11
CA THR A 327 7.48 -2.19 8.13
C THR A 327 7.86 -1.12 7.11
N GLN A 328 7.11 -0.97 6.03
CA GLN A 328 7.24 0.16 5.10
C GLN A 328 6.83 1.50 5.74
N THR A 329 5.79 1.53 6.59
CA THR A 329 5.42 2.79 7.28
C THR A 329 6.54 3.34 8.14
N ILE A 330 7.43 2.50 8.66
CA ILE A 330 8.53 2.89 9.56
C ILE A 330 9.36 4.00 8.91
N TYR A 331 9.90 3.77 7.71
CA TYR A 331 10.68 4.76 7.01
C TYR A 331 9.85 5.78 6.24
N ALA A 332 8.65 5.42 5.77
CA ALA A 332 7.78 6.37 5.09
C ALA A 332 7.34 7.51 6.03
N PHE A 333 7.16 7.23 7.32
CA PHE A 333 6.84 8.25 8.31
C PHE A 333 8.06 9.10 8.71
N ASP A 334 9.28 8.56 8.61
CA ASP A 334 10.50 9.36 8.77
C ASP A 334 10.66 10.38 7.63
N CYS A 335 10.27 10.00 6.41
CA CYS A 335 10.43 10.84 5.21
C CYS A 335 9.85 12.24 5.40
N GLU A 336 8.60 12.39 5.84
CA GLU A 336 8.00 13.73 5.97
C GLU A 336 8.63 14.57 7.07
N LEU A 337 9.09 13.94 8.17
CA LEU A 337 9.82 14.63 9.24
C LEU A 337 11.18 15.14 8.73
N LEU A 338 11.89 14.31 7.95
CA LEU A 338 13.17 14.66 7.32
C LEU A 338 13.01 15.74 6.26
N GLU A 339 12.02 15.61 5.36
CA GLU A 339 11.77 16.60 4.32
C GLU A 339 11.33 17.95 4.92
N TYR A 340 10.52 17.95 5.99
CA TYR A 340 10.22 19.18 6.73
C TYR A 340 11.49 19.83 7.29
N TYR A 341 12.38 19.04 7.90
CA TYR A 341 13.66 19.55 8.39
C TYR A 341 14.49 20.16 7.25
N PHE A 342 14.65 19.46 6.13
CA PHE A 342 15.44 19.96 5.01
C PHE A 342 14.85 21.22 4.38
N ASP A 343 13.52 21.27 4.21
CA ASP A 343 12.85 22.36 3.48
C ASP A 343 12.60 23.58 4.36
N GLN A 344 12.28 23.38 5.64
CA GLN A 344 11.79 24.45 6.53
C GLN A 344 12.78 24.85 7.62
N THR A 345 13.57 23.91 8.13
CA THR A 345 14.44 24.14 9.29
C THR A 345 15.88 24.44 8.86
N ALA A 346 16.43 23.67 7.92
CA ALA A 346 17.83 23.74 7.48
C ALA A 346 17.98 24.03 5.97
N ARG A 347 17.09 24.84 5.40
CA ARG A 347 16.93 25.07 3.94
C ARG A 347 18.21 25.35 3.16
N LYS A 348 19.18 26.06 3.76
CA LYS A 348 20.41 26.48 3.07
C LYS A 348 21.55 25.46 3.13
N THR A 349 21.35 24.35 3.85
CA THR A 349 22.42 23.42 4.21
C THR A 349 22.51 22.22 3.26
N TRP A 350 21.41 21.83 2.62
CA TRP A 350 21.28 20.52 1.98
C TRP A 350 21.16 20.59 0.46
N SER A 351 22.09 19.94 -0.24
CA SER A 351 21.92 19.53 -1.64
C SER A 351 21.16 18.21 -1.74
N TRP A 352 20.58 17.89 -2.89
CA TRP A 352 19.91 16.59 -3.08
C TRP A 352 20.84 15.41 -2.77
N PRO A 353 22.07 15.31 -3.33
CA PRO A 353 22.99 14.22 -2.98
C PRO A 353 23.29 14.09 -1.48
N SER A 354 23.31 15.20 -0.73
CA SER A 354 23.51 15.17 0.73
C SER A 354 22.27 14.71 1.50
N ARG A 355 21.05 15.00 1.01
CA ARG A 355 19.81 14.49 1.61
C ARG A 355 19.77 12.96 1.59
N ARG A 356 20.18 12.33 0.47
CA ARG A 356 20.26 10.86 0.36
C ARG A 356 21.13 10.22 1.43
N LYS A 357 22.20 10.87 1.88
CA LYS A 357 23.09 10.32 2.92
C LYS A 357 22.41 10.20 4.28
N VAL A 358 21.34 10.97 4.51
CA VAL A 358 20.55 10.97 5.75
C VAL A 358 19.23 10.23 5.57
N ALA A 359 18.56 10.42 4.45
CA ALA A 359 17.28 9.78 4.15
C ALA A 359 17.44 8.34 3.65
N GLY A 360 18.64 7.93 3.21
CA GLY A 360 18.94 6.59 2.68
C GLY A 360 18.34 6.29 1.30
N LEU A 361 17.10 6.70 1.06
CA LEU A 361 16.39 6.59 -0.21
C LEU A 361 17.00 7.49 -1.28
N ASN A 362 16.78 7.16 -2.56
CA ASN A 362 17.40 7.87 -3.65
C ASN A 362 16.91 9.33 -3.74
N SER A 363 17.81 10.18 -4.24
CA SER A 363 17.52 11.59 -4.51
C SER A 363 18.37 12.09 -5.66
N ARG A 364 17.81 12.93 -6.52
CA ARG A 364 18.45 13.38 -7.74
C ARG A 364 18.18 14.85 -8.01
N ASP A 365 19.21 15.54 -8.48
CA ASP A 365 19.06 16.84 -9.13
C ASP A 365 18.37 16.69 -10.49
N GLY A 366 17.74 17.76 -10.98
CA GLY A 366 17.13 17.85 -12.30
C GLY A 366 15.80 17.10 -12.46
N VAL A 367 15.25 16.50 -11.40
CA VAL A 367 13.92 15.89 -11.41
C VAL A 367 12.88 16.94 -11.02
N HIS A 368 11.88 17.14 -11.87
CA HIS A 368 10.79 18.09 -11.64
C HIS A 368 9.54 17.38 -11.13
N ASP A 369 9.03 17.79 -9.95
CA ASP A 369 7.69 17.41 -9.49
C ASP A 369 6.66 18.40 -10.07
N ASN A 370 5.65 17.90 -10.76
CA ASN A 370 4.54 18.72 -11.27
C ASN A 370 3.73 19.39 -10.15
N ARG A 371 3.89 18.95 -8.90
CA ARG A 371 3.30 19.55 -7.69
C ARG A 371 4.23 20.57 -7.02
N THR A 372 5.42 20.84 -7.57
CA THR A 372 6.41 21.76 -6.97
C THR A 372 5.80 23.11 -6.62
N TRP A 373 4.93 23.62 -7.50
CA TRP A 373 4.24 24.90 -7.33
C TRP A 373 3.40 24.98 -6.04
N LEU A 374 2.87 23.86 -5.53
CA LEU A 374 2.14 23.82 -4.25
C LEU A 374 3.07 24.18 -3.09
N TYR A 375 4.29 23.65 -3.06
CA TYR A 375 5.25 23.96 -2.00
C TYR A 375 5.74 25.41 -2.09
N GLU A 376 5.94 25.92 -3.30
CA GLU A 376 6.30 27.32 -3.52
C GLU A 376 5.19 28.26 -3.06
N LEU A 377 3.93 27.92 -3.35
CA LEU A 377 2.76 28.62 -2.83
C LEU A 377 2.75 28.61 -1.29
N ALA A 378 3.00 27.46 -0.65
CA ALA A 378 3.12 27.36 0.81
C ALA A 378 4.19 28.30 1.38
N MET A 379 5.34 28.39 0.71
CA MET A 379 6.42 29.28 1.13
C MET A 379 6.01 30.75 1.01
N ILE A 380 5.40 31.14 -0.11
CA ILE A 380 4.93 32.52 -0.35
C ILE A 380 3.91 32.93 0.71
N ILE A 381 2.92 32.08 0.99
CA ILE A 381 1.89 32.30 2.02
C ILE A 381 2.50 32.56 3.39
N ARG A 382 3.59 31.85 3.73
CA ARG A 382 4.34 32.02 4.98
C ARG A 382 5.33 33.19 4.96
N GLY A 383 5.26 34.06 3.96
CA GLY A 383 6.16 35.20 3.81
C GLY A 383 7.61 34.81 3.46
N ARG A 384 7.83 33.61 2.92
CA ARG A 384 9.15 33.10 2.54
C ARG A 384 9.34 33.20 1.03
N ALA A 385 10.56 33.54 0.60
CA ALA A 385 10.89 33.63 -0.82
C ALA A 385 10.88 32.22 -1.48
N PRO A 386 10.20 32.07 -2.64
CA PRO A 386 10.18 30.82 -3.38
C PRO A 386 11.58 30.45 -3.87
N HIS A 387 11.89 29.16 -3.95
CA HIS A 387 13.23 28.65 -4.27
C HIS A 387 13.26 27.71 -5.48
N TRP A 388 12.13 27.13 -5.87
CA TRP A 388 11.99 26.17 -6.98
C TRP A 388 13.02 25.04 -6.89
N PRO A 389 12.74 23.96 -6.13
CA PRO A 389 13.67 22.84 -5.98
C PRO A 389 14.10 22.31 -7.35
N LEU A 390 15.42 22.31 -7.58
CA LEU A 390 16.04 21.79 -8.80
C LEU A 390 16.31 20.28 -8.70
N GLY A 391 15.42 19.53 -8.03
CA GLY A 391 15.54 18.09 -7.82
C GLY A 391 14.47 17.55 -6.87
N ALA A 392 14.55 16.26 -6.57
CA ALA A 392 13.62 15.57 -5.68
C ALA A 392 14.27 14.33 -5.01
N SER A 393 13.56 13.78 -4.04
CA SER A 393 13.83 12.49 -3.39
C SER A 393 12.64 11.56 -3.56
N GLU A 394 12.83 10.26 -3.39
CA GLU A 394 11.69 9.32 -3.28
C GLU A 394 10.74 9.73 -2.14
N CYS A 395 11.28 10.21 -1.01
CA CYS A 395 10.47 10.73 0.10
C CYS A 395 9.50 11.84 -0.36
N SER A 396 10.04 12.86 -1.03
CA SER A 396 9.26 14.05 -1.43
C SER A 396 8.35 13.79 -2.64
N LEU A 397 8.78 12.96 -3.60
CA LEU A 397 8.04 12.69 -4.82
C LEU A 397 7.01 11.56 -4.64
N ALA A 398 7.36 10.48 -3.97
CA ALA A 398 6.55 9.26 -3.99
C ALA A 398 5.80 8.98 -2.69
N TRP A 399 6.36 9.33 -1.53
CA TRP A 399 5.77 9.03 -0.22
C TRP A 399 4.83 10.13 0.31
N ARG A 400 4.97 11.36 -0.21
CA ARG A 400 4.18 12.49 0.27
C ARG A 400 2.67 12.32 0.06
N GLY A 401 1.93 12.56 1.14
CA GLY A 401 0.47 12.42 1.19
C GLY A 401 -0.02 11.03 1.62
N LEU A 402 0.84 10.01 1.64
CA LEU A 402 0.48 8.68 2.16
C LEU A 402 0.53 8.64 3.70
N THR A 403 1.51 9.31 4.31
CA THR A 403 1.62 9.41 5.78
C THR A 403 0.33 9.91 6.44
N PRO A 404 -0.29 11.03 6.04
CA PRO A 404 -1.55 11.45 6.65
C PRO A 404 -2.70 10.48 6.40
N LEU A 405 -2.79 9.85 5.22
CA LEU A 405 -3.83 8.83 4.94
C LEU A 405 -3.75 7.66 5.93
N VAL A 406 -2.55 7.17 6.21
CA VAL A 406 -2.33 6.00 7.07
C VAL A 406 -2.43 6.39 8.55
N ASN A 407 -1.89 7.55 8.92
CA ASN A 407 -1.63 7.91 10.31
C ASN A 407 -2.67 8.82 10.97
N ASN A 408 -3.28 9.74 10.21
CA ASN A 408 -4.05 10.84 10.79
C ASN A 408 -5.55 10.49 10.91
N PRO A 409 -6.08 10.22 12.12
CA PRO A 409 -7.47 9.81 12.32
C PRO A 409 -8.50 10.88 11.93
N ARG A 410 -8.08 12.08 11.54
CA ARG A 410 -8.94 13.19 11.11
C ARG A 410 -8.93 13.40 9.59
N PHE A 411 -8.21 12.58 8.82
CA PHE A 411 -8.04 12.79 7.38
C PHE A 411 -8.44 11.56 6.55
N VAL A 412 -9.27 11.79 5.53
CA VAL A 412 -9.55 10.81 4.50
C VAL A 412 -9.83 11.51 3.16
N HIS A 413 -9.20 11.04 2.08
CA HIS A 413 -9.28 11.67 0.75
C HIS A 413 -10.62 11.43 0.02
N PHE A 414 -11.53 10.66 0.61
CA PHE A 414 -12.86 10.36 0.08
C PHE A 414 -13.96 10.75 1.08
N GLU A 415 -13.68 11.71 1.96
CA GLU A 415 -14.65 12.30 2.90
C GLU A 415 -16.01 12.67 2.27
N PRO A 416 -16.10 13.19 1.02
CA PRO A 416 -17.39 13.51 0.39
C PRO A 416 -18.34 12.32 0.20
N ARG A 417 -17.86 11.09 0.37
CA ARG A 417 -18.68 9.87 0.33
C ARG A 417 -19.47 9.67 1.62
N PHE A 418 -19.25 10.49 2.64
CA PHE A 418 -19.91 10.42 3.94
C PHE A 418 -20.54 11.77 4.28
N SER A 419 -21.66 11.73 5.00
CA SER A 419 -22.24 12.96 5.52
C SER A 419 -21.29 13.62 6.54
N PRO A 420 -21.33 14.96 6.69
CA PRO A 420 -20.45 15.67 7.62
C PRO A 420 -20.55 15.17 9.07
N ASP A 421 -21.74 14.70 9.50
CA ASP A 421 -21.93 14.12 10.83
C ASP A 421 -21.15 12.81 11.01
N ILE A 422 -21.12 11.97 9.99
CA ILE A 422 -20.37 10.71 9.99
C ILE A 422 -18.87 10.98 9.98
N SER A 423 -18.41 11.87 9.10
CA SER A 423 -16.98 12.22 8.97
C SER A 423 -16.36 12.69 10.29
N ARG A 424 -17.13 13.38 11.14
CA ARG A 424 -16.68 13.85 12.46
C ARG A 424 -16.57 12.75 13.53
N GLN A 425 -17.36 11.68 13.41
CA GLN A 425 -17.47 10.61 14.42
C GLN A 425 -16.45 9.48 14.21
N VAL A 426 -15.98 9.32 12.98
CA VAL A 426 -15.10 8.21 12.57
C VAL A 426 -13.63 8.61 12.73
N HIS A 427 -12.81 7.65 13.17
CA HIS A 427 -11.35 7.79 13.16
C HIS A 427 -10.78 7.19 11.87
N TRP A 428 -10.25 8.04 11.00
CA TRP A 428 -9.79 7.67 9.66
C TRP A 428 -8.31 7.29 9.68
N SER A 429 -7.97 6.05 9.98
CA SER A 429 -6.57 5.59 9.91
C SER A 429 -6.48 4.10 9.66
N HIS A 430 -5.31 3.65 9.20
CA HIS A 430 -4.99 2.22 9.12
C HIS A 430 -5.09 1.55 10.50
N TRP A 431 -4.66 2.25 11.54
CA TRP A 431 -4.73 1.77 12.92
C TRP A 431 -6.18 1.49 13.32
N GLU A 432 -7.10 2.39 12.98
CA GLU A 432 -8.52 2.21 13.31
C GLU A 432 -9.15 1.07 12.51
N GLU A 433 -8.78 0.89 11.24
CA GLU A 433 -9.25 -0.24 10.41
C GLU A 433 -9.02 -1.59 11.11
N LEU A 434 -7.87 -1.72 11.75
CA LEU A 434 -7.44 -2.92 12.45
C LEU A 434 -7.41 -2.72 13.97
N ARG A 435 -8.33 -1.89 14.51
CA ARG A 435 -8.46 -1.65 15.95
C ARG A 435 -8.57 -2.94 16.77
N HIS A 436 -9.26 -3.95 16.24
CA HIS A 436 -9.40 -5.26 16.89
C HIS A 436 -8.08 -6.06 16.96
N ILE A 437 -7.08 -5.70 16.16
CA ILE A 437 -5.72 -6.24 16.21
C ILE A 437 -4.84 -5.37 17.10
N TYR A 438 -4.76 -4.06 16.82
CA TYR A 438 -3.87 -3.17 17.55
C TYR A 438 -4.33 -2.87 18.97
N GLY A 439 -5.62 -3.04 19.27
CA GLY A 439 -6.24 -2.54 20.49
C GLY A 439 -6.47 -1.03 20.42
N ALA A 440 -7.10 -0.50 21.46
CA ALA A 440 -7.36 0.93 21.63
C ALA A 440 -6.91 1.43 23.00
N ASP A 441 -6.54 2.71 23.05
CA ASP A 441 -6.14 3.41 24.27
C ASP A 441 -7.35 3.87 25.11
N GLU A 442 -7.08 4.56 26.22
CA GLU A 442 -8.10 5.09 27.13
C GLU A 442 -8.97 6.18 26.49
N ASN A 443 -8.47 6.86 25.46
CA ASN A 443 -9.19 7.86 24.69
C ASN A 443 -9.99 7.26 23.53
N GLY A 444 -9.92 5.93 23.36
CA GLY A 444 -10.65 5.21 22.32
C GLY A 444 -10.02 5.26 20.94
N TYR A 445 -8.74 5.66 20.81
CA TYR A 445 -7.98 5.60 19.56
C TYR A 445 -7.22 4.30 19.43
N ALA A 446 -7.15 3.74 18.22
CA ALA A 446 -6.32 2.58 17.96
C ALA A 446 -4.83 2.84 18.26
N ARG A 447 -4.16 1.86 18.87
CA ARG A 447 -2.74 1.92 19.21
C ARG A 447 -1.87 1.89 17.95
N GLN A 448 -0.73 2.58 17.99
CA GLN A 448 0.17 2.74 16.85
C GLN A 448 1.49 1.99 17.06
N THR A 449 2.07 1.48 15.97
CA THR A 449 3.34 0.71 16.04
C THR A 449 4.57 1.55 15.73
N TRP A 450 4.42 2.78 15.24
CA TRP A 450 5.54 3.61 14.80
C TRP A 450 6.32 4.19 15.97
N ASP A 451 7.64 3.99 15.97
CA ASP A 451 8.56 4.49 16.98
C ASP A 451 9.76 5.17 16.32
N ASN A 452 10.27 6.23 16.92
CA ASN A 452 11.58 6.77 16.54
C ASN A 452 12.48 7.15 17.72
N VAL A 453 12.19 6.64 18.92
CA VAL A 453 13.03 6.85 20.09
C VAL A 453 14.40 6.21 19.86
N GLY A 454 15.46 6.96 20.18
CA GLY A 454 16.84 6.49 20.06
C GLY A 454 17.42 6.40 18.65
N VAL A 455 16.63 6.63 17.59
CA VAL A 455 17.14 6.55 16.21
C VAL A 455 17.97 7.76 15.82
N GLN A 456 19.17 7.50 15.30
CA GLN A 456 20.17 8.53 15.00
C GLN A 456 20.25 8.78 13.49
N TYR A 457 19.41 9.67 12.97
CA TYR A 457 19.37 9.96 11.54
C TYR A 457 20.71 10.51 11.05
N GLY A 458 21.24 9.95 9.97
CA GLY A 458 22.53 10.32 9.39
C GLY A 458 23.76 9.79 10.14
N LEU A 459 23.61 8.80 11.03
CA LEU A 459 24.73 8.21 11.77
C LEU A 459 25.83 7.64 10.86
N GLN A 460 25.45 6.92 9.80
CA GLN A 460 26.44 6.37 8.87
C GLN A 460 27.21 7.49 8.16
N ALA A 461 26.51 8.52 7.69
CA ALA A 461 27.14 9.69 7.07
C ALA A 461 28.09 10.45 8.03
N LEU A 462 27.78 10.50 9.33
CA LEU A 462 28.68 11.04 10.34
C LEU A 462 29.96 10.20 10.43
N ARG A 463 29.82 8.88 10.56
CA ARG A 463 30.96 7.95 10.68
C ARG A 463 31.86 7.95 9.44
N ASP A 464 31.26 8.13 8.27
CA ASP A 464 31.98 8.21 7.00
C ASP A 464 32.62 9.59 6.75
N GLY A 465 32.47 10.55 7.68
CA GLY A 465 32.99 11.90 7.54
C GLY A 465 32.26 12.76 6.50
N GLU A 466 31.09 12.31 6.06
CA GLU A 466 30.26 12.97 5.04
C GLU A 466 29.26 13.96 5.64
N LEU A 467 29.02 13.87 6.96
CA LEU A 467 28.17 14.77 7.73
C LEU A 467 28.94 15.31 8.93
N GLY A 468 29.03 16.64 9.04
CA GLY A 468 29.70 17.29 10.18
C GLY A 468 28.95 17.09 11.50
N VAL A 469 29.69 17.10 12.61
CA VAL A 469 29.16 16.88 13.98
C VAL A 469 28.04 17.85 14.33
N ASP A 470 28.24 19.15 14.10
CA ASP A 470 27.22 20.17 14.40
C ASP A 470 25.94 19.95 13.59
N THR A 471 26.07 19.55 12.32
CA THR A 471 24.91 19.23 11.47
C THR A 471 24.19 17.98 11.95
N PHE A 472 24.92 16.94 12.36
CA PHE A 472 24.33 15.71 12.92
C PHE A 472 23.56 15.97 14.22
N VAL A 473 24.14 16.76 15.13
CA VAL A 473 23.52 17.16 16.39
C VAL A 473 22.29 18.04 16.14
N HIS A 474 22.40 19.01 15.22
CA HIS A 474 21.29 19.90 14.88
C HIS A 474 20.13 19.14 14.21
N LEU A 475 20.44 18.23 13.29
CA LEU A 475 19.48 17.34 12.64
C LEU A 475 18.68 16.56 13.67
N ASN A 476 19.36 15.80 14.54
CA ASN A 476 18.69 14.93 15.49
C ASN A 476 17.97 15.68 16.62
N ALA A 477 18.35 16.93 16.91
CA ALA A 477 17.63 17.79 17.84
C ALA A 477 16.33 18.38 17.26
N ASN A 478 16.23 18.50 15.93
CA ASN A 478 15.07 19.10 15.26
C ASN A 478 14.08 18.07 14.71
N ILE A 479 14.50 16.81 14.52
CA ILE A 479 13.59 15.73 14.13
C ILE A 479 12.91 15.17 15.38
N GLY A 480 11.63 15.49 15.54
CA GLY A 480 10.75 14.89 16.55
C GLY A 480 9.96 13.71 15.98
N GLY A 481 8.75 13.51 16.49
CA GLY A 481 7.81 12.50 16.04
C GLY A 481 6.48 13.06 15.52
N TRP A 482 5.51 12.19 15.34
CA TRP A 482 4.11 12.54 15.12
C TRP A 482 3.39 12.76 16.45
N LYS A 483 2.41 13.68 16.47
CA LYS A 483 1.55 13.88 17.64
C LYS A 483 0.71 12.63 17.93
N PRO A 484 0.30 12.40 19.18
CA PRO A 484 -0.67 11.36 19.50
C PRO A 484 -1.97 11.53 18.69
N PRO A 485 -2.69 10.44 18.35
CA PRO A 485 -3.92 10.49 17.54
C PRO A 485 -4.97 11.49 18.04
N ALA A 486 -5.15 11.59 19.36
CA ALA A 486 -6.11 12.51 19.99
C ALA A 486 -5.78 14.01 19.77
N GLU A 487 -4.51 14.33 19.51
CA GLU A 487 -4.03 15.70 19.28
C GLU A 487 -3.89 16.06 17.80
N MET A 488 -3.99 15.06 16.91
CA MET A 488 -3.94 15.28 15.47
C MET A 488 -5.17 16.07 15.00
N ARG A 489 -4.93 16.93 14.01
CA ARG A 489 -5.95 17.76 13.37
C ARG A 489 -6.05 17.41 11.90
N GLN A 490 -7.18 17.75 11.30
CA GLN A 490 -7.39 17.64 9.85
C GLN A 490 -6.20 18.22 9.07
N GLU A 491 -5.84 17.58 7.97
CA GLU A 491 -4.80 18.06 7.08
C GLU A 491 -5.15 19.44 6.51
N ARG A 492 -4.13 20.19 6.12
CA ARG A 492 -4.29 21.55 5.59
C ARG A 492 -3.78 21.59 4.17
N PHE A 493 -4.46 20.88 3.27
CA PHE A 493 -4.13 20.82 1.86
C PHE A 493 -4.97 21.79 1.01
N TRP A 494 -5.62 22.75 1.67
CA TRP A 494 -6.51 23.72 1.04
C TRP A 494 -7.64 22.99 0.29
N HIS A 495 -8.05 23.43 -0.90
CA HIS A 495 -9.19 22.82 -1.61
C HIS A 495 -9.02 21.32 -1.99
N LEU A 496 -7.81 20.74 -1.86
CA LEU A 496 -7.58 19.31 -2.08
C LEU A 496 -8.25 18.42 -1.02
N ASN A 497 -8.56 18.94 0.15
CA ASN A 497 -9.28 18.23 1.22
C ASN A 497 -10.45 19.03 1.80
N GLY A 498 -10.98 20.00 1.04
CA GLY A 498 -12.13 20.80 1.46
C GLY A 498 -11.82 21.87 2.51
N ASP A 499 -10.55 22.21 2.74
CA ASP A 499 -10.15 23.34 3.59
C ASP A 499 -10.10 24.63 2.75
N ASP A 500 -10.78 25.68 3.23
CA ASP A 500 -10.84 26.97 2.53
C ASP A 500 -9.77 27.96 3.04
N ASP A 501 -9.03 27.64 4.11
CA ASP A 501 -7.99 28.51 4.66
C ASP A 501 -6.63 28.31 3.96
N LEU A 502 -6.37 29.14 2.95
CA LEU A 502 -5.08 29.15 2.27
C LEU A 502 -3.91 29.46 3.22
N PHE A 503 -4.11 30.31 4.24
CA PHE A 503 -3.03 30.70 5.16
C PHE A 503 -2.63 29.55 6.09
N ALA A 504 -3.51 28.56 6.27
CA ALA A 504 -3.23 27.34 7.00
C ALA A 504 -2.45 26.30 6.17
N PHE A 505 -2.30 26.48 4.86
CA PHE A 505 -1.75 25.45 3.96
C PHE A 505 -0.41 24.86 4.44
N SER A 506 -0.36 23.53 4.49
CA SER A 506 0.74 22.75 5.04
C SER A 506 0.94 21.46 4.25
N PRO A 507 1.79 21.45 3.21
CA PRO A 507 2.05 20.24 2.44
C PRO A 507 2.83 19.17 3.20
N TRP A 508 3.52 19.53 4.30
CA TRP A 508 4.26 18.60 5.18
C TRP A 508 3.43 18.06 6.35
N SER A 509 2.19 18.50 6.57
CA SER A 509 1.43 18.19 7.81
C SER A 509 2.14 18.60 9.13
N HIS A 510 3.00 19.63 9.11
CA HIS A 510 3.81 20.00 10.27
C HIS A 510 3.03 20.39 11.54
N HIS A 511 1.75 20.75 11.43
CA HIS A 511 0.88 21.01 12.59
C HIS A 511 0.53 19.72 13.36
N ASN A 512 0.74 18.56 12.75
CA ASN A 512 0.61 17.22 13.35
C ASN A 512 1.96 16.61 13.74
N MET A 513 3.07 17.35 13.58
CA MET A 513 4.41 16.95 14.04
C MET A 513 4.71 17.49 15.44
N GLN A 514 5.58 16.80 16.16
CA GLN A 514 6.24 17.30 17.37
C GLN A 514 7.50 18.04 16.94
N LEU A 515 7.46 19.37 17.03
CA LEU A 515 8.54 20.25 16.56
C LEU A 515 9.32 20.83 17.75
N SER A 516 10.55 21.23 17.48
CA SER A 516 11.31 22.07 18.41
C SER A 516 10.87 23.53 18.27
N ASP A 517 10.53 24.18 19.39
CA ASP A 517 10.08 25.57 19.42
C ASP A 517 11.21 26.59 19.19
N ASP A 518 12.47 26.15 19.32
CA ASP A 518 13.65 27.01 19.34
C ASP A 518 14.77 26.49 18.43
N ALA A 519 14.41 25.92 17.27
CA ALA A 519 15.36 25.42 16.27
C ALA A 519 16.35 24.38 16.81
N GLY A 520 15.89 23.56 17.75
CA GLY A 520 16.57 22.40 18.29
C GLY A 520 17.22 22.65 19.65
N TYR A 521 17.34 23.89 20.17
CA TYR A 521 17.96 24.11 21.50
C TYR A 521 17.28 23.24 22.57
N THR A 522 15.96 23.20 22.55
CA THR A 522 15.10 22.21 23.18
C THR A 522 14.78 21.13 22.13
N PRO A 523 15.30 19.90 22.28
CA PRO A 523 15.09 18.85 21.30
C PRO A 523 13.61 18.55 21.08
N ALA A 524 13.23 18.34 19.82
CA ALA A 524 11.88 17.96 19.44
C ALA A 524 11.53 16.57 20.03
N PRO A 525 10.39 16.39 20.71
CA PRO A 525 10.05 15.09 21.30
C PRO A 525 9.71 14.05 20.23
N ARG A 526 10.02 12.79 20.52
CA ARG A 526 9.92 11.64 19.61
C ARG A 526 8.66 10.80 19.90
N SER A 527 8.19 10.06 18.90
CA SER A 527 7.04 9.18 19.10
C SER A 527 7.49 7.82 19.61
N GLN A 528 6.72 7.31 20.57
CA GLN A 528 6.90 5.98 21.13
C GLN A 528 5.82 5.04 20.57
N GLY A 529 6.25 3.95 19.93
CA GLY A 529 5.37 2.91 19.45
C GLY A 529 4.88 2.03 20.62
N ASP A 530 3.63 1.57 20.55
CA ASP A 530 3.02 0.73 21.59
C ASP A 530 3.55 -0.71 21.49
N PRO A 531 4.23 -1.25 22.53
CA PRO A 531 4.79 -2.60 22.49
C PRO A 531 3.76 -3.71 22.27
N ALA A 532 2.56 -3.57 22.83
CA ALA A 532 1.50 -4.57 22.68
C ALA A 532 0.94 -4.55 21.26
N ALA A 533 0.77 -3.37 20.66
CA ALA A 533 0.37 -3.24 19.25
C ALA A 533 1.42 -3.79 18.29
N ILE A 534 2.72 -3.56 18.55
CA ILE A 534 3.82 -4.12 17.75
C ILE A 534 3.81 -5.66 17.82
N GLN A 535 3.68 -6.22 19.01
CA GLN A 535 3.58 -7.67 19.19
C GLN A 535 2.33 -8.24 18.50
N ALA A 536 1.19 -7.57 18.65
CA ALA A 536 -0.06 -7.95 18.01
C ALA A 536 0.05 -7.92 16.48
N ALA A 537 0.72 -6.94 15.90
CA ALA A 537 0.94 -6.86 14.45
C ALA A 537 1.72 -8.07 13.91
N VAL A 538 2.78 -8.46 14.62
CA VAL A 538 3.60 -9.62 14.29
C VAL A 538 2.80 -10.91 14.50
N GLN A 539 2.13 -11.05 15.64
CA GLN A 539 1.30 -12.21 15.97
C GLN A 539 0.08 -12.33 15.06
N ALA A 540 -0.49 -11.24 14.55
CA ALA A 540 -1.60 -11.30 13.62
C ALA A 540 -1.16 -11.59 12.17
N GLY A 541 0.15 -11.75 11.91
CA GLY A 541 0.67 -11.99 10.56
C GLY A 541 0.55 -10.80 9.62
N LEU A 542 0.51 -9.57 10.17
CA LEU A 542 0.54 -8.33 9.38
C LEU A 542 1.96 -7.91 8.99
N VAL A 543 2.97 -8.50 9.63
CA VAL A 543 4.39 -8.35 9.33
C VAL A 543 4.88 -9.60 8.61
N PHE A 544 5.56 -9.44 7.49
CA PHE A 544 6.16 -10.57 6.79
C PHE A 544 7.44 -10.99 7.51
N THR A 545 7.41 -12.14 8.16
CA THR A 545 8.51 -12.68 8.97
C THR A 545 9.44 -13.62 8.19
N GLY A 546 9.19 -13.82 6.88
CA GLY A 546 10.03 -14.65 6.01
C GLY A 546 9.63 -16.13 5.92
N GLU A 547 8.45 -16.52 6.40
CA GLU A 547 8.01 -17.92 6.35
C GLU A 547 7.19 -18.21 5.08
N LEU A 548 7.77 -18.10 3.88
CA LEU A 548 7.01 -18.25 2.64
C LEU A 548 7.00 -19.70 2.14
N SER A 549 5.85 -20.37 2.11
CA SER A 549 5.74 -21.79 1.71
C SER A 549 5.51 -22.03 0.23
N ILE A 550 5.46 -20.98 -0.60
CA ILE A 550 5.17 -21.06 -2.03
C ILE A 550 6.30 -20.40 -2.84
N PRO A 551 6.61 -20.88 -4.06
CA PRO A 551 7.53 -20.18 -4.94
C PRO A 551 6.95 -18.85 -5.41
N VAL A 552 7.75 -17.79 -5.33
CA VAL A 552 7.40 -16.44 -5.77
C VAL A 552 8.51 -15.86 -6.63
N ILE A 553 8.12 -15.23 -7.74
CA ILE A 553 9.01 -14.37 -8.52
C ILE A 553 8.71 -12.92 -8.15
N ASP A 554 9.64 -12.28 -7.46
CA ASP A 554 9.65 -10.84 -7.24
C ASP A 554 10.14 -10.17 -8.54
N LEU A 555 9.20 -9.60 -9.28
CA LEU A 555 9.45 -9.06 -10.61
C LEU A 555 9.22 -7.55 -10.59
N ARG A 556 10.22 -6.77 -10.97
CA ARG A 556 10.09 -5.31 -10.99
C ARG A 556 10.87 -4.67 -12.12
N HIS A 557 10.39 -3.52 -12.55
CA HIS A 557 11.24 -2.62 -13.31
C HIS A 557 12.19 -1.89 -12.37
N TYR A 558 13.35 -1.50 -12.88
CA TYR A 558 14.29 -0.66 -12.16
C TYR A 558 13.85 0.81 -12.19
N LEU A 559 13.21 1.28 -11.11
CA LEU A 559 12.57 2.59 -11.03
C LEU A 559 13.33 3.62 -10.17
N GLU A 560 14.51 3.27 -9.66
CA GLU A 560 15.37 4.18 -8.88
C GLU A 560 15.62 5.52 -9.58
N PRO A 561 15.87 5.60 -10.91
CA PRO A 561 16.06 6.88 -11.58
C PRO A 561 14.80 7.75 -11.63
N ALA A 562 13.61 7.12 -11.57
CA ALA A 562 12.32 7.82 -11.59
C ALA A 562 11.90 8.33 -10.20
N LEU A 563 12.65 7.98 -9.14
CA LEU A 563 12.31 8.28 -7.75
C LEU A 563 10.90 7.78 -7.38
N ASP A 564 10.53 6.63 -7.95
CA ASP A 564 9.28 5.95 -7.65
C ASP A 564 9.34 5.31 -6.25
N MET A 565 8.20 5.15 -5.59
CA MET A 565 8.15 4.50 -4.27
C MET A 565 8.73 3.09 -4.29
N HIS A 566 8.55 2.36 -5.41
CA HIS A 566 8.91 0.95 -5.56
C HIS A 566 10.41 0.75 -5.79
N HIS A 567 11.21 1.18 -4.82
CA HIS A 567 12.66 0.99 -4.78
C HIS A 567 13.03 -0.50 -4.82
N ALA A 568 14.19 -0.80 -5.40
CA ALA A 568 14.67 -2.16 -5.61
C ALA A 568 15.12 -2.82 -4.29
N SER A 569 15.50 -2.03 -3.28
CA SER A 569 15.98 -2.53 -1.99
C SER A 569 14.93 -3.40 -1.26
N ALA A 570 13.64 -3.17 -1.52
CA ALA A 570 12.56 -3.96 -0.95
C ALA A 570 12.60 -5.46 -1.30
N ALA A 571 13.09 -5.84 -2.48
CA ALA A 571 13.24 -7.25 -2.84
C ALA A 571 14.27 -7.96 -1.94
N PHE A 572 15.34 -7.24 -1.61
CA PHE A 572 16.44 -7.71 -0.77
C PHE A 572 16.05 -7.75 0.70
N SER A 573 15.28 -6.76 1.17
CA SER A 573 14.63 -6.82 2.48
C SER A 573 13.82 -8.11 2.64
N THR A 574 12.99 -8.47 1.64
CA THR A 574 12.25 -9.75 1.62
C THR A 574 13.21 -10.96 1.65
N ARG A 575 14.25 -10.98 0.80
CA ARG A 575 15.23 -12.07 0.73
C ARG A 575 15.92 -12.30 2.07
N MET A 576 16.30 -11.24 2.78
CA MET A 576 16.95 -11.33 4.10
C MET A 576 16.02 -11.96 5.14
N ARG A 577 14.72 -11.64 5.13
CA ARG A 577 13.74 -12.26 6.03
C ARG A 577 13.56 -13.75 5.72
N LEU A 578 13.47 -14.11 4.43
CA LEU A 578 13.38 -15.49 3.98
C LEU A 578 14.62 -16.31 4.40
N GLN A 579 15.82 -15.75 4.24
CA GLN A 579 17.08 -16.39 4.63
C GLN A 579 17.11 -16.74 6.13
N GLN A 580 16.64 -15.84 7.00
CA GLN A 580 16.59 -16.09 8.44
C GLN A 580 15.65 -17.22 8.85
N ARG A 581 14.69 -17.57 7.98
CA ARG A 581 13.72 -18.64 8.20
C ARG A 581 13.98 -19.90 7.39
N GLY A 582 15.02 -19.91 6.54
CA GLY A 582 15.32 -21.04 5.67
C GLY A 582 14.36 -21.18 4.47
N TYR A 583 13.74 -20.09 4.01
CA TYR A 583 12.82 -20.08 2.85
C TYR A 583 13.37 -19.29 1.65
N ALA A 584 14.66 -18.97 1.63
CA ALA A 584 15.28 -18.15 0.57
C ALA A 584 15.10 -18.75 -0.83
N ASP A 585 15.07 -20.09 -0.94
CA ASP A 585 14.93 -20.80 -2.20
C ASP A 585 13.57 -20.60 -2.88
N ASN A 586 12.57 -20.11 -2.13
CA ASN A 586 11.23 -19.84 -2.62
C ASN A 586 11.08 -18.46 -3.27
N GLN A 587 12.14 -17.64 -3.36
CA GLN A 587 12.07 -16.34 -4.02
C GLN A 587 13.07 -16.28 -5.17
N LEU A 588 12.61 -15.85 -6.35
CA LEU A 588 13.46 -15.32 -7.41
C LEU A 588 13.34 -13.79 -7.46
N ILE A 589 14.46 -13.09 -7.70
CA ILE A 589 14.48 -11.65 -7.92
C ILE A 589 14.79 -11.39 -9.39
N TRP A 590 13.79 -10.87 -10.11
CA TRP A 590 13.87 -10.51 -11.52
C TRP A 590 13.71 -9.00 -11.69
N ILE A 591 14.76 -8.33 -12.17
CA ILE A 591 14.74 -6.88 -12.41
C ILE A 591 14.99 -6.59 -13.89
N THR A 592 14.15 -5.75 -14.48
CA THR A 592 14.22 -5.38 -15.90
C THR A 592 14.15 -3.87 -16.12
N ALA A 593 14.62 -3.40 -17.28
CA ALA A 593 14.39 -2.03 -17.71
C ALA A 593 13.10 -1.92 -18.54
N THR A 594 12.41 -0.78 -18.43
CA THR A 594 11.24 -0.52 -19.27
C THR A 594 11.64 -0.42 -20.75
N PRO A 595 10.85 -0.94 -21.70
CA PRO A 595 9.46 -1.41 -21.55
C PRO A 595 9.28 -2.94 -21.42
N HIS A 596 10.35 -3.72 -21.24
CA HIS A 596 10.24 -5.19 -21.26
C HIS A 596 9.39 -5.74 -20.09
N ASN A 597 8.50 -6.69 -20.40
CA ASN A 597 7.59 -7.30 -19.43
C ASN A 597 7.75 -8.84 -19.38
N PRO A 598 8.52 -9.39 -18.43
CA PRO A 598 8.76 -10.83 -18.31
C PRO A 598 7.65 -11.61 -17.59
N VAL A 599 6.46 -11.03 -17.36
CA VAL A 599 5.34 -11.74 -16.69
C VAL A 599 4.95 -13.07 -17.37
N PRO A 600 4.84 -13.16 -18.72
CA PRO A 600 4.58 -14.45 -19.38
C PRO A 600 5.65 -15.50 -19.07
N GLN A 601 6.94 -15.13 -19.17
CA GLN A 601 8.05 -16.01 -18.84
C GLN A 601 8.04 -16.44 -17.36
N ALA A 602 7.63 -15.55 -16.46
CA ALA A 602 7.50 -15.86 -15.03
C ALA A 602 6.37 -16.87 -14.77
N LEU A 603 5.24 -16.77 -15.49
CA LEU A 603 4.15 -17.75 -15.40
C LEU A 603 4.62 -19.14 -15.84
N ASP A 604 5.25 -19.24 -17.00
CA ASP A 604 5.78 -20.51 -17.52
C ASP A 604 6.78 -21.14 -16.53
N THR A 605 7.66 -20.32 -15.96
CA THR A 605 8.67 -20.76 -14.98
C THR A 605 8.02 -21.33 -13.72
N LEU A 606 6.99 -20.66 -13.19
CA LEU A 606 6.28 -21.11 -11.99
C LEU A 606 5.46 -22.37 -12.26
N VAL A 607 4.76 -22.45 -13.39
CA VAL A 607 4.01 -23.65 -13.76
C VAL A 607 4.95 -24.85 -13.90
N LEU A 608 6.12 -24.67 -14.54
CA LEU A 608 7.13 -25.73 -14.62
C LEU A 608 7.63 -26.14 -13.23
N TRP A 609 7.93 -25.18 -12.36
CA TRP A 609 8.37 -25.44 -11.00
C TRP A 609 7.35 -26.27 -10.22
N LEU A 610 6.08 -25.88 -10.28
CA LEU A 610 5.00 -26.59 -9.58
C LEU A 610 4.82 -28.02 -10.10
N ARG A 611 4.85 -28.22 -11.43
CA ARG A 611 4.72 -29.55 -12.04
C ARG A 611 5.90 -30.48 -11.73
N GLU A 612 7.12 -29.94 -11.66
CA GLU A 612 8.31 -30.71 -11.28
C GLU A 612 8.38 -31.00 -9.78
N GLY A 613 7.63 -30.26 -8.95
CA GLY A 613 7.67 -30.36 -7.49
C GLY A 613 8.98 -29.87 -6.87
N LYS A 614 9.84 -29.23 -7.66
CA LYS A 614 11.14 -28.68 -7.25
C LYS A 614 11.55 -27.53 -8.17
N ARG A 615 12.47 -26.69 -7.71
CA ARG A 615 12.99 -25.55 -8.47
C ARG A 615 13.70 -26.02 -9.75
N PRO A 616 13.22 -25.64 -10.95
CA PRO A 616 13.90 -25.98 -12.21
C PRO A 616 15.26 -25.30 -12.29
N GLN A 617 16.22 -25.91 -13.01
CA GLN A 617 17.54 -25.28 -13.19
C GLN A 617 17.49 -23.95 -13.93
N THR A 618 16.47 -23.73 -14.75
CA THR A 618 16.22 -22.48 -15.49
C THR A 618 15.65 -21.36 -14.60
N ALA A 619 15.11 -21.70 -13.43
CA ALA A 619 14.50 -20.78 -12.48
C ALA A 619 15.59 -20.14 -11.60
N GLN A 620 16.27 -19.12 -12.11
CA GLN A 620 17.38 -18.43 -11.44
C GLN A 620 17.04 -16.97 -11.14
N ASP A 621 17.81 -16.34 -10.25
CA ASP A 621 17.83 -14.89 -10.12
C ASP A 621 18.38 -14.27 -11.41
N GLN A 622 17.73 -13.22 -11.93
CA GLN A 622 17.97 -12.73 -13.29
C GLN A 622 17.79 -11.21 -13.42
N CYS A 623 18.47 -10.62 -14.41
CA CYS A 623 18.19 -9.25 -14.84
C CYS A 623 18.22 -9.09 -16.36
N PHE A 624 17.41 -8.16 -16.86
CA PHE A 624 17.16 -7.98 -18.29
C PHE A 624 17.38 -6.54 -18.75
N GLY A 625 17.76 -6.36 -20.02
CA GLY A 625 17.76 -5.08 -20.72
C GLY A 625 16.35 -4.67 -21.15
N ALA A 626 16.22 -3.44 -21.67
CA ALA A 626 14.93 -2.87 -22.10
C ALA A 626 14.30 -3.60 -23.30
N ASP A 627 15.11 -4.28 -24.10
CA ASP A 627 14.72 -5.11 -25.23
C ASP A 627 14.42 -6.57 -24.85
N GLY A 628 14.51 -6.91 -23.56
CA GLY A 628 14.34 -8.27 -23.05
C GLY A 628 15.60 -9.13 -23.13
N THR A 629 16.75 -8.57 -23.51
CA THR A 629 18.02 -9.32 -23.48
C THR A 629 18.39 -9.72 -22.05
N LEU A 630 18.72 -11.00 -21.84
CA LEU A 630 19.21 -11.48 -20.55
C LEU A 630 20.63 -10.94 -20.31
N LEU A 631 20.79 -10.09 -19.30
CA LEU A 631 22.07 -9.48 -18.97
C LEU A 631 22.93 -10.39 -18.08
N ALA A 632 22.29 -11.05 -17.11
CA ALA A 632 22.90 -12.05 -16.24
C ALA A 632 21.84 -12.95 -15.59
N ALA A 633 22.24 -14.17 -15.23
CA ALA A 633 21.48 -15.14 -14.45
C ALA A 633 22.43 -15.92 -13.55
N GLY A 634 22.03 -16.23 -12.31
CA GLY A 634 22.83 -17.01 -11.37
C GLY A 634 22.59 -16.67 -9.90
N GLU A 635 23.23 -17.39 -8.99
CA GLU A 635 23.06 -17.21 -7.54
C GLU A 635 23.79 -15.97 -7.00
N ASP A 636 24.86 -15.54 -7.65
CA ASP A 636 25.75 -14.45 -7.25
C ASP A 636 25.45 -13.13 -7.96
N VAL A 637 24.54 -13.11 -8.95
CA VAL A 637 24.30 -11.93 -9.79
C VAL A 637 23.79 -10.72 -9.00
N TRP A 638 23.15 -10.98 -7.86
CA TRP A 638 22.64 -9.97 -6.94
C TRP A 638 23.45 -9.78 -5.65
N ASP A 639 24.63 -10.40 -5.54
CA ASP A 639 25.53 -10.13 -4.41
C ASP A 639 25.86 -8.63 -4.32
N GLY A 640 26.08 -8.10 -3.12
CA GLY A 640 26.30 -6.67 -2.89
C GLY A 640 26.40 -6.27 -1.41
N SER A 641 26.23 -4.98 -1.12
CA SER A 641 26.36 -4.45 0.25
C SER A 641 25.37 -5.07 1.24
N TRP A 642 24.15 -5.41 0.79
CA TRP A 642 23.10 -6.01 1.62
C TRP A 642 23.48 -7.38 2.20
N ASN A 643 24.40 -8.11 1.57
CA ASN A 643 24.92 -9.39 2.06
C ASN A 643 26.44 -9.40 2.29
N GLY A 644 27.06 -8.22 2.33
CA GLY A 644 28.49 -8.06 2.64
C GLY A 644 29.45 -8.60 1.57
N LYS A 645 29.00 -8.73 0.31
CA LYS A 645 29.82 -9.25 -0.80
C LYS A 645 30.06 -8.21 -1.89
N THR A 646 30.98 -8.53 -2.80
CA THR A 646 31.23 -7.72 -3.99
C THR A 646 29.98 -7.69 -4.89
N PRO A 647 29.61 -6.51 -5.44
CA PRO A 647 28.47 -6.39 -6.34
C PRO A 647 28.51 -7.37 -7.52
N GLY A 648 27.50 -8.23 -7.64
CA GLY A 648 27.29 -9.12 -8.78
C GLY A 648 26.87 -8.35 -10.05
N ARG A 649 26.85 -9.03 -11.21
CA ARG A 649 26.60 -8.36 -12.50
C ARG A 649 25.26 -7.63 -12.56
N CYS A 650 24.21 -8.19 -11.99
CA CYS A 650 22.90 -7.53 -11.95
C CYS A 650 22.88 -6.38 -10.94
N MET A 651 23.51 -6.53 -9.77
CA MET A 651 23.64 -5.44 -8.78
C MET A 651 24.45 -4.25 -9.32
N GLN A 652 25.47 -4.48 -10.15
CA GLN A 652 26.23 -3.41 -10.82
C GLN A 652 25.36 -2.64 -11.83
N GLN A 653 24.50 -3.35 -12.55
CA GLN A 653 23.59 -2.74 -13.54
C GLN A 653 22.43 -1.98 -12.87
N TYR A 654 21.91 -2.52 -11.78
CA TYR A 654 20.73 -2.06 -11.07
C TYR A 654 21.01 -1.92 -9.56
N PRO A 655 21.81 -0.91 -9.15
CA PRO A 655 22.21 -0.73 -7.75
C PRO A 655 21.03 -0.35 -6.86
N ILE A 656 21.08 -0.74 -5.59
CA ILE A 656 20.04 -0.42 -4.61
C ILE A 656 20.48 0.68 -3.64
N TYR A 657 19.50 1.33 -3.02
CA TYR A 657 19.68 2.32 -1.96
C TYR A 657 19.15 1.82 -0.62
N GLY A 658 19.30 2.63 0.44
CA GLY A 658 18.89 2.29 1.79
C GLY A 658 17.56 2.94 2.18
N THR A 659 17.35 3.05 3.48
CA THR A 659 16.25 3.80 4.09
C THR A 659 16.81 4.74 5.17
N PRO A 660 16.02 5.68 5.71
CA PRO A 660 16.43 6.51 6.85
C PRO A 660 16.89 5.67 8.04
N ARG A 661 16.30 4.49 8.23
CA ARG A 661 16.66 3.57 9.31
C ARG A 661 17.95 2.81 9.01
N SER A 662 18.14 2.34 7.79
CA SER A 662 19.36 1.60 7.46
C SER A 662 20.61 2.48 7.53
N VAL A 663 20.51 3.76 7.11
CA VAL A 663 21.63 4.72 7.25
C VAL A 663 21.76 5.31 8.66
N ALA A 664 20.80 5.01 9.55
CA ALA A 664 20.89 5.28 10.99
C ALA A 664 21.50 4.10 11.77
N GLY A 665 21.84 2.99 11.12
CA GLY A 665 22.52 1.83 11.70
C GLY A 665 21.70 0.54 11.71
N GLU A 666 20.43 0.58 11.30
CA GLU A 666 19.64 -0.65 11.13
C GLU A 666 20.11 -1.47 9.91
N ASP A 667 19.76 -2.75 9.91
CA ASP A 667 19.86 -3.61 8.74
C ASP A 667 18.80 -3.26 7.66
N LEU A 668 19.10 -3.56 6.38
CA LEU A 668 18.21 -3.37 5.23
C LEU A 668 16.93 -4.25 5.31
N ARG A 669 16.95 -5.30 6.12
CA ARG A 669 15.75 -6.09 6.45
C ARG A 669 14.59 -5.22 6.94
N GLY A 670 14.87 -4.14 7.66
CA GLY A 670 13.89 -3.08 7.97
C GLY A 670 12.65 -3.56 8.74
N ASP A 671 12.77 -4.59 9.59
CA ASP A 671 11.66 -5.19 10.33
C ASP A 671 11.66 -4.82 11.83
N LEU A 672 12.47 -3.84 12.22
CA LEU A 672 12.58 -3.35 13.60
C LEU A 672 11.67 -2.14 13.82
N PHE A 673 10.55 -2.34 14.50
CA PHE A 673 9.66 -1.24 14.87
C PHE A 673 10.25 -0.42 16.01
N LYS A 674 10.75 -1.09 17.05
CA LYS A 674 11.31 -0.45 18.24
C LYS A 674 12.64 -1.10 18.63
N CYS A 675 13.71 -0.33 18.59
CA CYS A 675 15.04 -0.80 18.94
C CYS A 675 15.20 -0.98 20.47
N SER A 676 16.13 -1.84 20.87
CA SER A 676 16.67 -1.82 22.22
C SER A 676 17.56 -0.59 22.39
N LEU A 677 17.57 -0.02 23.60
CA LEU A 677 18.29 1.24 23.88
C LEU A 677 19.50 1.00 24.79
N ILE A 678 20.59 1.70 24.50
CA ILE A 678 21.75 1.87 25.39
C ILE A 678 21.89 3.35 25.75
N SER A 679 22.47 3.64 26.91
CA SER A 679 22.74 5.02 27.30
C SER A 679 23.73 5.69 26.32
N VAL A 680 23.69 7.03 26.24
CA VAL A 680 24.67 7.79 25.44
C VAL A 680 26.10 7.52 25.89
N ASP A 681 26.32 7.37 27.19
CA ASP A 681 27.64 7.09 27.78
C ASP A 681 28.17 5.74 27.31
N GLU A 682 27.30 4.73 27.30
CA GLU A 682 27.62 3.41 26.79
C GLU A 682 27.86 3.41 25.28
N ALA A 683 27.06 4.14 24.51
CA ALA A 683 27.26 4.28 23.06
C ALA A 683 28.62 4.91 22.74
N LEU A 684 29.03 5.95 23.48
CA LEU A 684 30.33 6.57 23.38
C LEU A 684 31.46 5.60 23.76
N ALA A 685 31.30 4.87 24.88
CA ALA A 685 32.30 3.90 25.35
C ALA A 685 32.49 2.72 24.40
N ARG A 686 31.41 2.26 23.74
CA ARG A 686 31.44 1.21 22.71
C ARG A 686 31.99 1.70 21.36
N GLY A 687 32.30 2.98 21.22
CA GLY A 687 32.83 3.55 19.98
C GLY A 687 31.79 3.60 18.84
N LEU A 688 30.50 3.73 19.16
CA LEU A 688 29.41 3.73 18.18
C LEU A 688 29.57 4.84 17.11
N TYR A 689 30.23 5.94 17.47
CA TYR A 689 30.49 7.09 16.59
C TYR A 689 31.86 7.04 15.88
N ALA A 690 32.68 6.03 16.14
CA ALA A 690 34.03 5.95 15.59
C ALA A 690 33.99 5.98 14.03
N PRO A 691 34.93 6.69 13.40
CA PRO A 691 36.14 7.35 13.96
C PRO A 691 35.92 8.77 14.52
N VAL A 692 34.68 9.29 14.57
CA VAL A 692 34.39 10.65 15.04
C VAL A 692 34.37 10.72 16.57
N ASP A 693 35.11 11.67 17.15
CA ASP A 693 35.07 11.92 18.60
C ASP A 693 33.84 12.74 18.98
N MET A 694 32.84 12.08 19.55
CA MET A 694 31.60 12.68 20.04
C MET A 694 31.60 12.98 21.54
N GLN A 695 32.69 12.69 22.26
CA GLN A 695 32.81 12.97 23.71
C GLN A 695 32.52 14.44 24.05
N PRO A 696 33.00 15.45 23.28
CA PRO A 696 32.69 16.86 23.56
C PRO A 696 31.19 17.21 23.48
N HIS A 697 30.39 16.37 22.83
CA HIS A 697 28.96 16.58 22.61
C HIS A 697 28.07 15.69 23.49
N GLN A 698 28.64 14.92 24.42
CA GLN A 698 27.91 13.97 25.29
C GLN A 698 26.67 14.60 25.96
N ALA A 699 26.83 15.73 26.65
CA ALA A 699 25.71 16.39 27.34
C ALA A 699 24.62 16.88 26.38
N ARG A 700 24.98 17.15 25.12
CA ARG A 700 24.01 17.52 24.09
C ARG A 700 23.28 16.30 23.56
N LEU A 701 24.00 15.20 23.31
CA LEU A 701 23.41 13.92 22.91
C LEU A 701 22.46 13.39 23.98
N GLN A 702 22.80 13.47 25.26
CA GLN A 702 21.93 13.08 26.39
C GLN A 702 20.63 13.89 26.44
N ARG A 703 20.65 15.17 26.02
CA ARG A 703 19.41 15.97 25.90
C ARG A 703 18.56 15.56 24.70
N ILE A 704 19.19 15.17 23.59
CA ILE A 704 18.49 14.75 22.36
C ILE A 704 17.90 13.34 22.52
N PHE A 705 18.61 12.47 23.24
CA PHE A 705 18.29 11.06 23.44
C PHE A 705 18.22 10.74 24.94
N PRO A 706 17.24 11.30 25.69
CA PRO A 706 17.18 11.11 27.13
C PRO A 706 16.91 9.65 27.54
N GLU A 707 16.22 8.87 26.70
CA GLU A 707 16.00 7.43 26.90
C GLU A 707 17.16 6.55 26.42
N GLY A 708 18.17 7.13 25.77
CA GLY A 708 19.27 6.43 25.12
C GLY A 708 19.12 6.33 23.60
N VAL A 709 20.11 5.71 22.96
CA VAL A 709 20.19 5.51 21.51
C VAL A 709 20.02 4.04 21.15
N CYS A 710 19.60 3.76 19.91
CA CYS A 710 19.41 2.39 19.45
C CYS A 710 20.70 1.57 19.49
N ASP A 711 20.60 0.37 20.07
CA ASP A 711 21.58 -0.70 19.98
C ASP A 711 21.09 -1.75 18.98
N TYR A 712 21.58 -1.66 17.74
CA TYR A 712 21.25 -2.60 16.68
C TYR A 712 22.01 -3.94 16.79
N SER A 713 22.90 -4.11 17.76
CA SER A 713 23.61 -5.39 17.98
C SER A 713 22.76 -6.43 18.69
N VAL A 714 21.64 -6.02 19.28
CA VAL A 714 20.68 -6.90 19.95
C VAL A 714 19.29 -6.78 19.31
N PRO A 715 18.45 -7.82 19.40
CA PRO A 715 17.08 -7.74 18.90
C PRO A 715 16.27 -6.65 19.61
N GLY A 716 15.30 -6.07 18.90
CA GLY A 716 14.23 -5.25 19.49
C GLY A 716 12.85 -5.81 19.15
N LEU A 717 11.82 -4.97 19.19
CA LEU A 717 10.44 -5.37 18.89
C LEU A 717 10.13 -5.25 17.39
N GLY A 718 9.44 -6.25 16.86
CA GLY A 718 9.09 -6.34 15.44
C GLY A 718 9.42 -7.69 14.81
N GLN A 719 10.35 -8.42 15.41
CA GLN A 719 10.74 -9.75 14.96
C GLN A 719 9.98 -10.83 15.73
N ARG A 720 9.35 -11.76 15.01
CA ARG A 720 8.86 -12.99 15.64
C ARG A 720 10.08 -13.78 16.09
N MET A 721 10.31 -13.92 17.39
CA MET A 721 11.39 -14.80 17.86
C MET A 721 11.06 -16.24 17.46
N ALA A 722 12.07 -16.98 16.98
CA ALA A 722 11.91 -18.41 16.77
C ALA A 722 11.48 -19.03 18.10
N THR A 723 10.30 -19.65 18.16
CA THR A 723 9.93 -20.49 19.29
C THR A 723 11.01 -21.55 19.40
N LYS A 724 11.79 -21.55 20.48
CA LYS A 724 12.59 -22.71 20.86
C LYS A 724 11.61 -23.87 20.93
N VAL A 725 11.68 -24.79 19.97
CA VAL A 725 11.02 -26.09 20.10
C VAL A 725 11.61 -26.68 21.38
N GLY A 726 10.78 -26.78 22.41
CA GLY A 726 11.22 -27.30 23.70
C GLY A 726 11.67 -28.74 23.52
N ASP A 727 12.92 -29.01 23.89
CA ASP A 727 13.32 -30.33 24.34
C ASP A 727 12.37 -30.78 25.45
N GLY A 728 11.52 -31.76 25.17
CA GLY A 728 10.72 -32.40 26.21
C GLY A 728 9.39 -32.96 25.75
N VAL A 729 9.42 -34.16 25.14
CA VAL A 729 8.84 -35.35 25.77
C VAL A 729 9.71 -36.55 25.37
N GLY A 730 10.58 -36.97 26.28
CA GLY A 730 11.04 -38.36 26.33
C GLY A 730 9.97 -39.20 27.02
N GLY A 731 9.77 -40.43 26.53
CA GLY A 731 8.84 -41.42 27.07
C GLY A 731 8.40 -42.39 25.99
#